data_AF-A0A427YEA6-F1
#
_entry.id   AF-A0A427YEA6-F1
#
_cell.length_a   1.000
_cell.length_b   1.000
_cell.length_c   1.000
_cell.angle_alpha   90.00
_cell.angle_beta   90.00
_cell.angle_gamma   90.00
#
_symmetry.space_group_name_H-M   'P 1'
#
loop_
_entity.id
_entity.type
_entity.pdbx_description
1 polymer ?
#
loop_
_entity_poly.entity_id
_entity_poly.type
_entity_poly.pdbx_seq_one_letter_code
_entity_poly.pdbx_strand_id
1 'polypeptide(L)'
;MSLRLTPLVRQTASRRAGFNVNATLRGPALRRRFASTDVPPPPPPRKSNSPLLLGALGIGALGAAYLFYGTSGTPRETAKELGSAARGAAAAVEGKVGLRHSQADYQKVYDRIAESLEKEGYDDGSLAPVLIRLAWHASGTYDKNDKTGGSNYATMRFKPEAEHGANNGLNVARDHMEGIKKEFPWISYGDLWTLGGVAAVQESGGPTIPWRPGRIDGFEINATPDGRLPDAAQAQDHLRFIFNRMGFNDQEIVALSGAHAMGRCHTDRSGFDGPWTFSPVTFSNQYYALLLDEPWQWRKWKGPAQYEDKKTKSLMMLPTDMALIKDKSFRKYAEIYAKDEDAFFKDFSKAFATLLELGVPTSQFASEPWSMGNVGNKHKLPGSDSGGHGATQDEGEQEGERLGGRLVVAHFMLGNTYPFTEQDWEDTLGLAMDTGLDGLALNLGPEEWQYTQALSAFSVLSRLRPCSSSSAPAPFSLFLSMDMNVLPDSTEADGQALREKALRLLKEERYLHWKGRRVLSTFGGHGASFGGEGWEGWLRSLNQGLGEKVMFWPAFFLPPETILSFPYGDGAFAWNNAWPSGDAPIDLREDEAFLKSKKPYMAAVSPVFYTHYGTEGLWAFNKNWIYRSDDLMYPTRWQQLLDLPQTASPEIIQVISWNDFGESHYIAPIRGAQPGSEAWTEGMEHEAFREITRWFANRWRRGGVSAHAKGQKAADDGAEFDETEDRRDEARDLLNFVVLIPHNHNQSRHSFRVHNGKKHETELNAGLNTFTIPFVPGSVSFELVEQEQVVVRGEGRAIEHSVQKYNFNFWSGSWRVEA
;
A
#
# COMPACT_ATOMS: atom_id res chain seq x y z
N MET A 1 -74.56 27.04 52.97
CA MET A 1 -75.35 25.84 53.34
C MET A 1 -74.54 24.63 52.91
N SER A 2 -74.41 23.66 53.81
CA SER A 2 -73.62 22.42 53.67
C SER A 2 -74.00 21.58 52.43
N LEU A 3 -73.05 20.81 51.85
CA LEU A 3 -73.11 19.33 51.64
C LEU A 3 -72.30 18.79 50.42
N ARG A 4 -71.41 17.82 50.73
CA ARG A 4 -71.11 16.52 50.05
C ARG A 4 -70.55 16.45 48.61
N LEU A 5 -69.34 15.87 48.49
CA LEU A 5 -69.01 14.58 47.82
C LEU A 5 -67.49 14.24 48.01
N THR A 6 -67.14 12.94 48.00
CA THR A 6 -65.91 12.30 48.54
C THR A 6 -64.82 11.95 47.48
N PRO A 7 -63.52 11.72 47.84
CA PRO A 7 -62.38 11.72 46.91
C PRO A 7 -61.54 10.40 46.83
N LEU A 8 -60.59 10.32 45.88
CA LEU A 8 -59.31 9.59 46.03
C LEU A 8 -58.24 10.12 45.04
N VAL A 9 -57.03 10.36 45.56
CA VAL A 9 -55.86 11.00 44.90
C VAL A 9 -54.67 10.03 44.91
N ARG A 10 -53.79 10.07 43.90
CA ARG A 10 -52.48 9.38 43.90
C ARG A 10 -51.38 10.26 43.32
N GLN A 11 -50.31 10.46 44.10
CA GLN A 11 -49.00 11.01 43.71
C GLN A 11 -47.92 10.14 44.37
N THR A 12 -46.80 9.90 43.68
CA THR A 12 -45.71 9.01 44.10
C THR A 12 -44.38 9.76 44.16
N ALA A 13 -43.70 9.71 45.32
CA ALA A 13 -42.28 10.00 45.46
C ALA A 13 -41.64 9.21 46.64
N SER A 14 -40.57 8.48 46.34
CA SER A 14 -39.30 8.26 47.09
C SER A 14 -39.27 7.72 48.54
N ARG A 15 -38.59 6.59 48.77
CA ARG A 15 -37.30 6.47 49.53
C ARG A 15 -36.84 5.02 49.85
N ARG A 16 -35.52 4.80 49.64
CA ARG A 16 -34.53 3.94 50.36
C ARG A 16 -34.78 2.43 50.53
N ALA A 17 -33.83 1.60 50.08
CA ALA A 17 -32.76 1.00 50.92
C ALA A 17 -32.18 -0.30 50.30
N GLY A 18 -30.84 -0.41 50.31
CA GLY A 18 -30.05 -1.62 50.52
C GLY A 18 -30.27 -2.86 49.65
N PHE A 19 -29.33 -3.16 48.75
CA PHE A 19 -29.10 -4.52 48.27
C PHE A 19 -27.69 -4.97 48.65
N ASN A 20 -27.62 -6.00 49.49
CA ASN A 20 -26.43 -6.82 49.66
C ASN A 20 -26.84 -8.30 49.70
N VAL A 21 -26.33 -9.03 48.71
CA VAL A 21 -25.89 -10.44 48.65
C VAL A 21 -26.74 -11.53 49.31
N ASN A 22 -27.40 -12.34 48.47
CA ASN A 22 -27.22 -13.81 48.37
C ASN A 22 -28.38 -14.43 47.58
N ALA A 23 -28.16 -14.76 46.31
CA ALA A 23 -28.95 -15.77 45.61
C ALA A 23 -28.11 -16.36 44.46
N THR A 24 -27.47 -17.49 44.76
CA THR A 24 -26.95 -18.45 43.80
C THR A 24 -28.01 -18.81 42.75
N LEU A 25 -27.80 -18.42 41.50
CA LEU A 25 -28.51 -18.94 40.33
C LEU A 25 -27.53 -19.77 39.50
N ARG A 26 -27.66 -21.09 39.62
CA ARG A 26 -27.07 -22.08 38.72
C ARG A 26 -27.81 -22.01 37.38
N GLY A 27 -27.16 -21.48 36.34
CA GLY A 27 -27.51 -21.72 34.94
C GLY A 27 -26.66 -22.86 34.36
N PRO A 28 -27.14 -23.63 33.36
CA PRO A 28 -26.48 -24.85 32.93
C PRO A 28 -25.16 -24.56 32.21
N ALA A 29 -24.08 -25.16 32.71
CA ALA A 29 -22.79 -25.19 32.05
C ALA A 29 -22.88 -26.03 30.78
N LEU A 30 -23.00 -25.38 29.62
CA LEU A 30 -22.67 -25.99 28.33
C LEU A 30 -21.16 -26.13 28.25
N ARG A 31 -20.65 -27.27 28.74
CA ARG A 31 -19.30 -27.75 28.42
C ARG A 31 -19.19 -27.93 26.90
N ARG A 32 -18.56 -26.96 26.23
CA ARG A 32 -18.08 -27.15 24.85
C ARG A 32 -16.97 -28.21 24.89
N ARG A 33 -17.29 -29.43 24.46
CA ARG A 33 -16.28 -30.41 24.06
C ARG A 33 -15.79 -30.00 22.69
N PHE A 34 -14.56 -29.48 22.60
CA PHE A 34 -13.83 -29.49 21.34
C PHE A 34 -13.59 -30.95 20.95
N ALA A 35 -13.99 -31.31 19.74
CA ALA A 35 -13.70 -32.62 19.17
C ALA A 35 -12.19 -32.73 18.95
N SER A 36 -11.54 -33.49 19.82
CA SER A 36 -10.33 -34.23 19.47
C SER A 36 -10.76 -35.37 18.54
N THR A 37 -10.19 -35.41 17.32
CA THR A 37 -9.66 -36.64 16.66
C THR A 37 -9.09 -36.31 15.27
N ASP A 38 -7.81 -36.68 15.11
CA ASP A 38 -7.15 -37.22 13.92
C ASP A 38 -7.15 -36.44 12.59
N VAL A 39 -6.03 -35.74 12.36
CA VAL A 39 -5.56 -35.31 11.04
C VAL A 39 -5.01 -36.55 10.29
N PRO A 40 -5.47 -36.87 9.07
CA PRO A 40 -4.86 -37.95 8.28
C PRO A 40 -3.45 -37.56 7.83
N PRO A 41 -2.50 -38.53 7.73
CA PRO A 41 -1.13 -38.23 7.32
C PRO A 41 -1.09 -37.72 5.86
N PRO A 42 -0.09 -36.86 5.52
CA PRO A 42 0.03 -36.30 4.19
C PRO A 42 0.24 -37.38 3.12
N PRO A 43 -0.21 -37.16 1.87
CA PRO A 43 0.07 -38.07 0.77
C PRO A 43 1.59 -38.21 0.56
N PRO A 44 2.09 -39.40 0.13
CA PRO A 44 3.51 -39.61 -0.10
C PRO A 44 4.05 -38.62 -1.14
N PRO A 45 5.34 -38.23 -1.04
CA PRO A 45 5.94 -37.25 -1.94
C PRO A 45 5.77 -37.69 -3.39
N ARG A 46 5.33 -36.76 -4.25
CA ARG A 46 5.31 -36.96 -5.69
C ARG A 46 6.73 -37.35 -6.14
N LYS A 47 6.83 -38.47 -6.85
CA LYS A 47 8.09 -38.93 -7.48
C LYS A 47 8.63 -37.82 -8.38
N SER A 48 9.82 -37.35 -8.07
CA SER A 48 10.61 -36.44 -8.90
C SER A 48 10.98 -37.12 -10.21
N ASN A 49 10.60 -36.52 -11.35
CA ASN A 49 11.10 -36.89 -12.68
C ASN A 49 12.46 -36.23 -12.93
N SER A 50 13.51 -36.70 -12.25
CA SER A 50 14.89 -36.23 -12.43
C SER A 50 15.70 -36.79 -13.63
N PRO A 51 15.24 -37.70 -14.53
CA PRO A 51 16.08 -38.09 -15.68
C PRO A 51 15.87 -37.25 -16.96
N LEU A 52 14.82 -36.41 -17.05
CA LEU A 52 14.57 -35.58 -18.25
C LEU A 52 15.34 -34.25 -18.23
N LEU A 53 15.66 -33.71 -17.05
CA LEU A 53 16.39 -32.44 -16.92
C LEU A 53 17.89 -32.54 -17.27
N LEU A 54 18.52 -33.70 -17.08
CA LEU A 54 19.91 -33.93 -17.50
C LEU A 54 20.06 -34.08 -19.02
N GLY A 55 18.99 -34.48 -19.73
CA GLY A 55 19.00 -34.64 -21.19
C GLY A 55 19.02 -33.31 -21.95
N ALA A 56 18.34 -32.28 -21.46
CA ALA A 56 18.30 -30.97 -22.10
C ALA A 56 19.63 -30.21 -21.99
N LEU A 57 20.34 -30.34 -20.86
CA LEU A 57 21.70 -29.79 -20.67
C LEU A 57 22.74 -30.48 -21.58
N GLY A 58 22.56 -31.77 -21.88
CA GLY A 58 23.45 -32.53 -22.77
C GLY A 58 23.41 -32.10 -24.24
N ILE A 59 22.27 -31.59 -24.73
CA ILE A 59 22.11 -31.18 -26.13
C ILE A 59 22.80 -29.82 -26.40
N GLY A 60 22.77 -28.89 -25.45
CA GLY A 60 23.48 -27.61 -25.56
C GLY A 60 25.01 -27.76 -25.64
N ALA A 61 25.56 -28.74 -24.91
CA ALA A 61 27.00 -29.03 -24.94
C ALA A 61 27.48 -29.58 -26.30
N LEU A 62 26.64 -30.35 -27.01
CA LEU A 62 26.97 -30.91 -28.32
C LEU A 62 26.94 -29.85 -29.44
N GLY A 63 26.02 -28.87 -29.37
CA GLY A 63 25.97 -27.76 -30.32
C GLY A 63 27.20 -26.82 -30.22
N ALA A 64 27.71 -26.61 -29.00
CA ALA A 64 28.92 -25.83 -28.77
C ALA A 64 30.18 -26.50 -29.33
N ALA A 65 30.26 -27.84 -29.29
CA ALA A 65 31.36 -28.59 -29.86
C ALA A 65 31.40 -28.51 -31.39
N TYR A 66 30.24 -28.46 -32.07
CA TYR A 66 30.17 -28.33 -33.54
C TYR A 66 30.67 -26.97 -34.04
N LEU A 67 30.37 -25.88 -33.31
CA LEU A 67 30.85 -24.53 -33.66
C LEU A 67 32.36 -24.35 -33.45
N PHE A 68 32.97 -25.14 -32.54
CA PHE A 68 34.41 -25.12 -32.25
C PHE A 68 35.28 -25.52 -33.45
N TYR A 69 34.73 -26.26 -34.42
CA TYR A 69 35.46 -26.76 -35.58
C TYR A 69 35.30 -25.91 -36.85
N GLY A 70 34.49 -24.83 -36.82
CA GLY A 70 34.02 -24.15 -38.03
C GLY A 70 34.49 -22.71 -38.27
N THR A 71 35.32 -22.09 -37.41
CA THR A 71 35.59 -20.64 -37.48
C THR A 71 37.08 -20.30 -37.62
N SER A 72 37.40 -19.42 -38.56
CA SER A 72 38.75 -18.93 -38.87
C SER A 72 38.98 -17.54 -38.26
N GLY A 73 39.51 -17.51 -37.03
CA GLY A 73 39.96 -16.31 -36.32
C GLY A 73 41.07 -16.66 -35.31
N THR A 74 41.64 -15.68 -34.60
CA THR A 74 42.64 -16.00 -33.56
C THR A 74 41.97 -16.82 -32.45
N PRO A 75 42.60 -17.89 -31.92
CA PRO A 75 41.90 -18.84 -31.04
C PRO A 75 41.23 -18.22 -29.81
N ARG A 76 41.76 -17.09 -29.32
CA ARG A 76 41.28 -16.41 -28.11
C ARG A 76 40.08 -15.49 -28.38
N GLU A 77 40.03 -14.83 -29.54
CA GLU A 77 38.90 -13.97 -29.94
C GLU A 77 37.73 -14.84 -30.39
N THR A 78 38.00 -15.85 -31.22
CA THR A 78 37.02 -16.85 -31.63
C THR A 78 36.39 -17.56 -30.43
N ALA A 79 37.18 -17.90 -29.40
CA ALA A 79 36.64 -18.48 -28.16
C ALA A 79 35.74 -17.51 -27.36
N LYS A 80 36.02 -16.20 -27.35
CA LYS A 80 35.19 -15.19 -26.68
C LYS A 80 33.87 -14.93 -27.44
N GLU A 81 33.93 -14.88 -28.77
CA GLU A 81 32.75 -14.75 -29.63
C GLU A 81 31.85 -15.98 -29.52
N LEU A 82 32.43 -17.18 -29.63
CA LEU A 82 31.72 -18.45 -29.40
C LEU A 82 31.16 -18.53 -27.98
N GLY A 83 31.89 -18.05 -26.97
CA GLY A 83 31.43 -17.99 -25.58
C GLY A 83 30.21 -17.07 -25.40
N SER A 84 30.19 -15.93 -26.08
CA SER A 84 29.03 -15.01 -26.07
C SER A 84 27.82 -15.62 -26.76
N ALA A 85 28.03 -16.24 -27.93
CA ALA A 85 26.99 -16.94 -28.67
C ALA A 85 26.42 -18.13 -27.87
N ALA A 86 27.28 -18.89 -27.19
CA ALA A 86 26.88 -20.01 -26.33
C ALA A 86 26.06 -19.52 -25.12
N ARG A 87 26.47 -18.43 -24.47
CA ARG A 87 25.67 -17.80 -23.39
C ARG A 87 24.31 -17.32 -23.89
N GLY A 88 24.26 -16.74 -25.08
CA GLY A 88 22.99 -16.33 -25.72
C GLY A 88 22.06 -17.51 -25.99
N ALA A 89 22.60 -18.62 -26.51
CA ALA A 89 21.83 -19.84 -26.76
C ALA A 89 21.34 -20.49 -25.45
N ALA A 90 22.20 -20.57 -24.42
CA ALA A 90 21.84 -21.08 -23.10
C ALA A 90 20.73 -20.22 -22.46
N ALA A 91 20.89 -18.90 -22.47
CA ALA A 91 19.91 -17.97 -21.93
C ALA A 91 18.55 -18.08 -22.64
N ALA A 92 18.53 -18.30 -23.97
CA ALA A 92 17.29 -18.51 -24.72
C ALA A 92 16.59 -19.84 -24.37
N VAL A 93 17.36 -20.89 -24.06
CA VAL A 93 16.82 -22.18 -23.59
C VAL A 93 16.29 -22.05 -22.16
N GLU A 94 17.06 -21.46 -21.25
CA GLU A 94 16.65 -21.19 -19.86
C GLU A 94 15.36 -20.37 -19.78
N GLY A 95 15.22 -19.36 -20.65
CA GLY A 95 14.02 -18.56 -20.76
C GLY A 95 12.80 -19.37 -21.23
N LYS A 96 12.97 -20.29 -22.18
CA LYS A 96 11.88 -21.15 -22.69
C LYS A 96 11.48 -22.28 -21.75
N VAL A 97 12.37 -22.71 -20.87
CA VAL A 97 12.14 -23.85 -19.95
C VAL A 97 11.81 -23.43 -18.51
N GLY A 98 11.65 -22.13 -18.24
CA GLY A 98 11.23 -21.61 -16.94
C GLY A 98 12.26 -21.75 -15.83
N LEU A 99 13.56 -21.82 -16.17
CA LEU A 99 14.66 -21.93 -15.21
C LEU A 99 15.23 -20.58 -14.75
N ARG A 100 14.71 -19.46 -15.28
CA ARG A 100 15.16 -18.12 -14.88
C ARG A 100 14.51 -17.67 -13.58
N HIS A 101 15.25 -16.81 -12.88
CA HIS A 101 14.78 -16.12 -11.68
C HIS A 101 13.46 -15.40 -11.92
N SER A 102 12.58 -15.49 -10.92
CA SER A 102 11.23 -14.97 -10.98
C SER A 102 11.23 -13.45 -10.89
N GLN A 103 10.10 -12.85 -11.23
CA GLN A 103 9.91 -11.42 -11.05
C GLN A 103 10.09 -10.98 -9.59
N ALA A 104 9.67 -11.80 -8.62
CA ALA A 104 9.89 -11.55 -7.20
C ALA A 104 11.38 -11.54 -6.83
N ASP A 105 12.22 -12.32 -7.50
CA ASP A 105 13.67 -12.30 -7.28
C ASP A 105 14.31 -11.01 -7.82
N TYR A 106 13.86 -10.54 -8.98
CA TYR A 106 14.28 -9.23 -9.49
C TYR A 106 13.71 -8.07 -8.68
N GLN A 107 12.53 -8.22 -8.07
CA GLN A 107 11.98 -7.24 -7.13
C GLN A 107 12.91 -7.08 -5.93
N LYS A 108 13.45 -8.16 -5.35
CA LYS A 108 14.45 -8.06 -4.26
C LYS A 108 15.69 -7.25 -4.68
N VAL A 109 16.13 -7.38 -5.92
CA VAL A 109 17.25 -6.59 -6.45
C VAL A 109 16.85 -5.12 -6.60
N TYR A 110 15.67 -4.85 -7.17
CA TYR A 110 15.09 -3.51 -7.26
C TYR A 110 15.05 -2.84 -5.88
N ASP A 111 14.51 -3.55 -4.88
CA ASP A 111 14.34 -3.08 -3.52
C ASP A 111 15.67 -2.71 -2.89
N ARG A 112 16.66 -3.59 -3.05
CA ARG A 112 18.02 -3.35 -2.56
C ARG A 112 18.65 -2.11 -3.20
N ILE A 113 18.38 -1.87 -4.49
CA ILE A 113 18.83 -0.66 -5.19
C ILE A 113 18.13 0.57 -4.63
N ALA A 114 16.79 0.55 -4.54
CA ALA A 114 15.96 1.63 -4.00
C ALA A 114 16.42 2.04 -2.58
N GLU A 115 16.64 1.04 -1.73
CA GLU A 115 17.19 1.17 -0.38
C GLU A 115 18.57 1.83 -0.27
N SER A 116 19.28 1.91 -1.38
CA SER A 116 20.65 2.42 -1.49
C SER A 116 20.76 3.74 -2.24
N LEU A 117 19.62 4.28 -2.70
CA LEU A 117 19.60 5.53 -3.47
C LEU A 117 20.00 6.72 -2.60
N GLU A 118 19.54 6.78 -1.34
CA GLU A 118 19.99 7.80 -0.39
C GLU A 118 21.46 7.58 -0.02
N LYS A 119 22.29 8.59 -0.28
CA LYS A 119 23.73 8.55 0.00
C LYS A 119 24.21 9.90 0.48
N GLU A 120 24.25 10.05 1.80
CA GLU A 120 24.84 11.22 2.44
C GLU A 120 26.28 11.46 1.95
N GLY A 121 26.59 12.71 1.62
CA GLY A 121 27.91 13.13 1.13
C GLY A 121 28.18 12.83 -0.36
N TYR A 122 27.19 12.33 -1.12
CA TYR A 122 27.27 12.25 -2.57
C TYR A 122 26.31 13.25 -3.23
N ASP A 123 26.87 14.24 -3.93
CA ASP A 123 26.13 15.26 -4.68
C ASP A 123 24.95 15.84 -3.87
N ASP A 124 23.71 15.63 -4.33
CA ASP A 124 22.48 16.13 -3.70
C ASP A 124 21.87 15.15 -2.68
N GLY A 125 22.71 14.25 -2.11
CA GLY A 125 22.29 13.22 -1.17
C GLY A 125 21.69 11.97 -1.82
N SER A 126 21.79 11.82 -3.15
CA SER A 126 21.18 10.71 -3.88
C SER A 126 22.04 10.15 -5.02
N LEU A 127 22.06 8.83 -5.14
CA LEU A 127 22.61 8.08 -6.28
C LEU A 127 21.63 7.95 -7.45
N ALA A 128 20.36 8.30 -7.28
CA ALA A 128 19.35 8.12 -8.34
C ALA A 128 19.75 8.78 -9.68
N PRO A 129 20.21 10.06 -9.73
CA PRO A 129 20.60 10.67 -11.00
C PRO A 129 21.74 9.93 -11.72
N VAL A 130 22.75 9.44 -10.99
CA VAL A 130 23.88 8.75 -11.60
C VAL A 130 23.53 7.33 -12.06
N LEU A 131 22.57 6.67 -11.41
CA LEU A 131 22.05 5.37 -11.86
C LEU A 131 21.18 5.50 -13.13
N ILE A 132 20.36 6.55 -13.23
CA ILE A 132 19.63 6.89 -14.48
C ILE A 132 20.63 7.10 -15.61
N ARG A 133 21.70 7.89 -15.36
CA ARG A 133 22.77 8.12 -16.34
C ARG A 133 23.50 6.83 -16.71
N LEU A 134 23.80 5.95 -15.75
CA LEU A 134 24.45 4.66 -16.04
C LEU A 134 23.58 3.81 -16.98
N ALA A 135 22.29 3.68 -16.68
CA ALA A 135 21.35 2.95 -17.52
C ALA A 135 21.24 3.56 -18.93
N TRP A 136 21.16 4.89 -19.03
CA TRP A 136 21.17 5.59 -20.33
C TRP A 136 22.43 5.30 -21.12
N HIS A 137 23.61 5.48 -20.53
CA HIS A 137 24.89 5.31 -21.21
C HIS A 137 25.18 3.87 -21.60
N ALA A 138 24.76 2.90 -20.78
CA ALA A 138 24.88 1.47 -21.10
C ALA A 138 24.01 1.07 -22.30
N SER A 139 22.88 1.74 -22.51
CA SER A 139 21.99 1.50 -23.66
C SER A 139 22.31 2.35 -24.89
N GLY A 140 22.80 3.58 -24.68
CA GLY A 140 22.92 4.62 -25.70
C GLY A 140 23.98 4.36 -26.76
N THR A 141 24.76 3.29 -26.63
CA THR A 141 25.76 2.86 -27.61
C THR A 141 25.16 2.10 -28.79
N TYR A 142 23.86 1.79 -28.76
CA TYR A 142 23.21 0.98 -29.80
C TYR A 142 23.25 1.65 -31.18
N ASP A 143 23.49 0.83 -32.21
CA ASP A 143 23.29 1.19 -33.61
C ASP A 143 22.35 0.18 -34.27
N LYS A 144 21.22 0.68 -34.77
CA LYS A 144 20.20 -0.16 -35.40
C LYS A 144 20.63 -0.75 -36.74
N ASN A 145 21.67 -0.21 -37.39
CA ASN A 145 22.13 -0.65 -38.71
C ASN A 145 23.03 -1.88 -38.61
N ASP A 146 23.99 -1.87 -37.69
CA ASP A 146 24.94 -2.98 -37.49
C ASP A 146 24.58 -3.88 -36.30
N LYS A 147 23.57 -3.49 -35.51
CA LYS A 147 23.05 -4.23 -34.34
C LYS A 147 24.08 -4.39 -33.20
N THR A 148 25.07 -3.50 -33.13
CA THR A 148 26.08 -3.49 -32.06
C THR A 148 25.75 -2.48 -30.96
N GLY A 149 26.34 -2.65 -29.78
CA GLY A 149 26.06 -1.83 -28.59
C GLY A 149 24.69 -2.12 -27.97
N GLY A 150 24.22 -1.20 -27.15
CA GLY A 150 23.00 -1.39 -26.37
C GLY A 150 23.26 -2.04 -25.01
N SER A 151 22.19 -2.25 -24.24
CA SER A 151 22.28 -2.67 -22.83
C SER A 151 22.71 -4.12 -22.64
N ASN A 152 22.73 -4.92 -23.71
CA ASN A 152 23.23 -6.28 -23.67
C ASN A 152 24.76 -6.30 -23.50
N TYR A 153 25.30 -7.37 -22.94
CA TYR A 153 26.74 -7.58 -22.71
C TYR A 153 27.40 -6.74 -21.60
N ALA A 154 26.79 -5.62 -21.18
CA ALA A 154 27.29 -4.74 -20.12
C ALA A 154 28.77 -4.39 -20.31
N THR A 155 29.10 -3.88 -21.50
CA THR A 155 30.47 -3.72 -21.99
C THR A 155 31.23 -2.57 -21.34
N MET A 156 30.53 -1.61 -20.70
CA MET A 156 31.12 -0.57 -19.84
C MET A 156 31.85 -1.09 -18.59
N ARG A 157 31.93 -2.42 -18.39
CA ARG A 157 32.85 -3.06 -17.43
C ARG A 157 34.29 -3.08 -17.92
N PHE A 158 34.50 -2.99 -19.24
CA PHE A 158 35.80 -3.13 -19.88
C PHE A 158 36.36 -1.78 -20.29
N LYS A 159 37.69 -1.68 -20.30
CA LYS A 159 38.41 -0.43 -20.44
C LYS A 159 38.15 0.39 -21.69
N PRO A 160 37.90 -0.14 -22.91
CA PRO A 160 37.61 0.78 -24.00
C PRO A 160 36.38 1.63 -23.64
N GLU A 161 35.26 1.01 -23.30
CA GLU A 161 34.03 1.74 -23.02
C GLU A 161 33.99 2.42 -21.65
N ALA A 162 34.59 1.81 -20.61
CA ALA A 162 34.62 2.37 -19.26
C ALA A 162 35.43 3.69 -19.17
N GLU A 163 36.40 3.87 -20.06
CA GLU A 163 37.32 5.02 -20.11
C GLU A 163 36.95 6.04 -21.22
N HIS A 164 35.88 5.81 -21.99
CA HIS A 164 35.35 6.82 -22.92
C HIS A 164 35.00 8.11 -22.17
N GLY A 165 35.34 9.27 -22.74
CA GLY A 165 35.16 10.57 -22.06
C GLY A 165 33.70 10.84 -21.65
N ALA A 166 32.74 10.40 -22.47
CA ALA A 166 31.31 10.53 -22.16
C ALA A 166 30.89 9.76 -20.89
N ASN A 167 31.66 8.76 -20.46
CA ASN A 167 31.36 7.89 -19.30
C ASN A 167 32.07 8.33 -18.01
N ASN A 168 32.79 9.45 -18.02
CA ASN A 168 33.44 10.00 -16.83
C ASN A 168 32.46 10.17 -15.65
N GLY A 169 32.86 9.69 -14.47
CA GLY A 169 32.06 9.69 -13.24
C GLY A 169 31.12 8.49 -13.07
N LEU A 170 30.86 7.70 -14.13
CA LEU A 170 30.00 6.51 -14.01
C LEU A 170 30.66 5.35 -13.26
N ASN A 171 31.96 5.43 -12.96
CA ASN A 171 32.62 4.49 -12.06
C ASN A 171 31.95 4.50 -10.66
N VAL A 172 31.46 5.64 -10.18
CA VAL A 172 30.73 5.71 -8.89
C VAL A 172 29.50 4.81 -8.90
N ALA A 173 28.70 4.88 -9.97
CA ALA A 173 27.54 4.02 -10.15
C ALA A 173 27.94 2.55 -10.33
N ARG A 174 28.96 2.26 -11.16
CA ARG A 174 29.42 0.88 -11.37
C ARG A 174 29.95 0.23 -10.09
N ASP A 175 30.74 0.95 -9.30
CA ASP A 175 31.31 0.46 -8.04
C ASP A 175 30.20 0.23 -6.99
N HIS A 176 29.17 1.07 -6.99
CA HIS A 176 27.99 0.87 -6.13
C HIS A 176 27.20 -0.37 -6.55
N MET A 177 26.90 -0.51 -7.85
CA MET A 177 26.19 -1.68 -8.39
C MET A 177 27.02 -2.96 -8.24
N GLU A 178 28.35 -2.90 -8.25
CA GLU A 178 29.23 -4.04 -7.95
C GLU A 178 29.01 -4.57 -6.53
N GLY A 179 28.69 -3.70 -5.56
CA GLY A 179 28.28 -4.12 -4.22
C GLY A 179 27.01 -4.98 -4.26
N ILE A 180 25.98 -4.50 -4.96
CA ILE A 180 24.70 -5.21 -5.11
C ILE A 180 24.88 -6.49 -5.93
N LYS A 181 25.75 -6.48 -6.95
CA LYS A 181 26.10 -7.67 -7.76
C LYS A 181 26.65 -8.82 -6.91
N LYS A 182 27.42 -8.51 -5.85
CA LYS A 182 27.96 -9.52 -4.92
C LYS A 182 26.88 -10.13 -4.03
N GLU A 183 25.86 -9.34 -3.67
CA GLU A 183 24.69 -9.81 -2.92
C GLU A 183 23.79 -10.70 -3.80
N PHE A 184 23.67 -10.36 -5.09
CA PHE A 184 22.88 -11.11 -6.08
C PHE A 184 23.77 -11.64 -7.22
N PRO A 185 24.60 -12.67 -6.98
CA PRO A 185 25.58 -13.13 -7.97
C PRO A 185 24.95 -13.71 -9.25
N TRP A 186 23.66 -14.01 -9.23
CA TRP A 186 22.91 -14.56 -10.37
C TRP A 186 22.48 -13.53 -11.42
N ILE A 187 22.31 -12.25 -11.06
CA ILE A 187 21.85 -11.22 -12.02
C ILE A 187 22.99 -10.83 -12.97
N SER A 188 22.72 -10.61 -14.26
CA SER A 188 23.73 -10.04 -15.17
C SER A 188 23.97 -8.56 -14.85
N TYR A 189 25.13 -8.02 -15.22
CA TYR A 189 25.37 -6.58 -15.05
C TYR A 189 24.43 -5.74 -15.90
N GLY A 190 24.06 -6.22 -17.10
CA GLY A 190 23.13 -5.52 -17.97
C GLY A 190 21.75 -5.40 -17.34
N ASP A 191 21.23 -6.51 -16.79
CA ASP A 191 19.94 -6.47 -16.09
C ASP A 191 20.04 -5.62 -14.83
N LEU A 192 21.15 -5.72 -14.07
CA LEU A 192 21.38 -4.94 -12.87
C LEU A 192 21.40 -3.42 -13.13
N TRP A 193 22.15 -2.96 -14.12
CA TRP A 193 22.27 -1.52 -14.42
C TRP A 193 20.98 -0.92 -14.96
N THR A 194 20.30 -1.65 -15.85
CA THR A 194 19.01 -1.19 -16.38
C THR A 194 17.91 -1.19 -15.33
N LEU A 195 17.86 -2.22 -14.46
CA LEU A 195 16.96 -2.24 -13.32
C LEU A 195 17.27 -1.11 -12.33
N GLY A 196 18.55 -0.76 -12.15
CA GLY A 196 18.95 0.39 -11.33
C GLY A 196 18.47 1.72 -11.88
N GLY A 197 18.45 1.90 -13.20
CA GLY A 197 17.82 3.06 -13.83
C GLY A 197 16.32 3.12 -13.60
N VAL A 198 15.63 1.97 -13.69
CA VAL A 198 14.18 1.87 -13.43
C VAL A 198 13.85 2.21 -11.97
N ALA A 199 14.59 1.64 -11.02
CA ALA A 199 14.46 1.96 -9.61
C ALA A 199 14.69 3.45 -9.35
N ALA A 200 15.77 4.01 -9.89
CA ALA A 200 16.09 5.42 -9.70
C ALA A 200 15.01 6.37 -10.24
N VAL A 201 14.41 6.10 -11.40
CA VAL A 201 13.29 6.92 -11.93
C VAL A 201 12.08 6.82 -10.99
N GLN A 202 11.65 5.60 -10.68
CA GLN A 202 10.42 5.36 -9.93
C GLN A 202 10.49 5.86 -8.48
N GLU A 203 11.60 5.63 -7.78
CA GLU A 203 11.78 6.07 -6.38
C GLU A 203 11.98 7.59 -6.25
N SER A 204 12.33 8.26 -7.36
CA SER A 204 12.47 9.73 -7.38
C SER A 204 11.17 10.45 -7.74
N GLY A 205 10.03 9.74 -7.80
CA GLY A 205 8.72 10.30 -8.15
C GLY A 205 8.37 10.24 -9.64
N GLY A 206 9.18 9.55 -10.46
CA GLY A 206 8.94 9.39 -11.90
C GLY A 206 7.98 8.23 -12.22
N PRO A 207 7.67 8.01 -13.52
CA PRO A 207 6.72 7.00 -13.94
C PRO A 207 7.22 5.57 -13.73
N THR A 208 6.28 4.63 -13.59
CA THR A 208 6.56 3.19 -13.68
C THR A 208 7.11 2.87 -15.07
N ILE A 209 8.25 2.18 -15.12
CA ILE A 209 8.91 1.78 -16.37
C ILE A 209 8.75 0.27 -16.58
N PRO A 210 8.04 -0.18 -17.62
CA PRO A 210 8.03 -1.58 -18.00
C PRO A 210 9.46 -2.06 -18.27
N TRP A 211 9.87 -3.12 -17.59
CA TRP A 211 11.24 -3.64 -17.64
C TRP A 211 11.23 -5.16 -17.79
N ARG A 212 12.21 -5.78 -18.45
CA ARG A 212 12.32 -7.24 -18.48
C ARG A 212 13.76 -7.73 -18.42
N PRO A 213 13.99 -8.90 -17.80
CA PRO A 213 15.30 -9.49 -17.72
C PRO A 213 15.65 -10.25 -19.00
N GLY A 214 16.95 -10.53 -19.15
CA GLY A 214 17.44 -11.40 -20.21
C GLY A 214 18.73 -10.93 -20.84
N ARG A 215 19.29 -9.82 -20.38
CA ARG A 215 20.63 -9.40 -20.80
C ARG A 215 21.64 -10.41 -20.30
N ILE A 216 22.63 -10.69 -21.12
CA ILE A 216 23.74 -11.58 -20.78
C ILE A 216 25.03 -10.78 -20.67
N ASP A 217 25.94 -11.22 -19.81
CA ASP A 217 27.25 -10.59 -19.72
C ASP A 217 28.17 -11.08 -20.84
N GLY A 218 28.68 -10.14 -21.62
CA GLY A 218 29.64 -10.39 -22.70
C GLY A 218 31.07 -10.14 -22.28
N PHE A 219 31.93 -9.96 -23.28
CA PHE A 219 33.36 -9.74 -23.11
C PHE A 219 33.77 -8.41 -23.76
N GLU A 220 35.03 -8.03 -23.55
CA GLU A 220 35.63 -6.81 -24.10
C GLU A 220 35.48 -6.65 -25.62
N ILE A 221 35.43 -7.75 -26.38
CA ILE A 221 35.23 -7.72 -27.84
C ILE A 221 33.86 -7.15 -28.26
N ASN A 222 32.89 -7.15 -27.35
CA ASN A 222 31.56 -6.61 -27.59
C ASN A 222 31.51 -5.08 -27.37
N ALA A 223 32.56 -4.47 -26.80
CA ALA A 223 32.58 -3.03 -26.55
C ALA A 223 32.60 -2.24 -27.86
N THR A 224 31.80 -1.17 -27.92
CA THR A 224 31.72 -0.32 -29.11
C THR A 224 32.85 0.71 -29.13
N PRO A 225 33.18 1.28 -30.30
CA PRO A 225 34.05 2.46 -30.37
C PRO A 225 33.48 3.66 -29.61
N ASP A 226 34.35 4.63 -29.28
CA ASP A 226 33.95 5.91 -28.71
C ASP A 226 33.14 6.76 -29.71
N GLY A 227 32.47 7.81 -29.23
CA GLY A 227 31.73 8.76 -30.04
C GLY A 227 30.29 8.35 -30.36
N ARG A 228 29.79 7.25 -29.77
CA ARG A 228 28.38 6.84 -29.92
C ARG A 228 27.42 7.59 -29.00
N LEU A 229 27.90 8.25 -27.95
CA LEU A 229 27.10 9.02 -27.01
C LEU A 229 27.04 10.51 -27.42
N PRO A 230 25.98 11.25 -27.04
CA PRO A 230 25.80 12.64 -27.48
C PRO A 230 26.83 13.59 -26.87
N ASP A 231 27.07 14.69 -27.59
CA ASP A 231 27.95 15.79 -27.17
C ASP A 231 27.06 16.96 -26.76
N ALA A 232 27.15 17.33 -25.49
CA ALA A 232 26.36 18.38 -24.86
C ALA A 232 26.59 19.77 -25.44
N ALA A 233 27.73 20.01 -26.10
CA ALA A 233 28.05 21.30 -26.70
C ALA A 233 27.37 21.54 -28.06
N GLN A 234 26.71 20.51 -28.61
CA GLN A 234 26.05 20.56 -29.91
C GLN A 234 24.58 20.97 -29.78
N ALA A 235 23.79 20.79 -30.85
CA ALA A 235 22.40 21.20 -30.92
C ALA A 235 21.53 20.12 -31.60
N GLN A 236 20.36 20.52 -32.14
CA GLN A 236 19.31 19.62 -32.61
C GLN A 236 19.74 18.61 -33.67
N ASP A 237 20.62 18.99 -34.61
CA ASP A 237 21.05 18.09 -35.68
C ASP A 237 21.92 16.95 -35.14
N HIS A 238 22.74 17.24 -34.12
CA HIS A 238 23.53 16.22 -33.42
C HIS A 238 22.65 15.29 -32.59
N LEU A 239 21.66 15.85 -31.87
CA LEU A 239 20.68 15.05 -31.14
C LEU A 239 19.96 14.09 -32.08
N ARG A 240 19.44 14.58 -33.22
CA ARG A 240 18.82 13.71 -34.24
C ARG A 240 19.80 12.69 -34.80
N PHE A 241 21.04 13.07 -35.09
CA PHE A 241 22.04 12.13 -35.60
C PHE A 241 22.27 10.95 -34.64
N ILE A 242 22.48 11.23 -33.36
CA ILE A 242 22.73 10.21 -32.33
C ILE A 242 21.48 9.36 -32.07
N PHE A 243 20.33 9.98 -31.89
CA PHE A 243 19.12 9.27 -31.49
C PHE A 243 18.44 8.53 -32.66
N ASN A 244 18.49 9.05 -33.89
CA ASN A 244 17.99 8.33 -35.06
C ASN A 244 18.80 7.06 -35.33
N ARG A 245 20.11 7.03 -34.99
CA ARG A 245 20.95 5.82 -35.05
C ARG A 245 20.40 4.72 -34.14
N MET A 246 19.88 5.09 -32.97
CA MET A 246 19.22 4.17 -32.05
C MET A 246 17.80 3.80 -32.51
N GLY A 247 17.15 4.69 -33.25
CA GLY A 247 15.80 4.48 -33.78
C GLY A 247 14.74 5.42 -33.20
N PHE A 248 15.12 6.37 -32.35
CA PHE A 248 14.20 7.31 -31.72
C PHE A 248 13.83 8.46 -32.64
N ASN A 249 12.59 8.92 -32.54
CA ASN A 249 12.07 10.09 -33.23
C ASN A 249 12.15 11.36 -32.35
N ASP A 250 11.77 12.51 -32.90
CA ASP A 250 11.84 13.81 -32.20
C ASP A 250 11.09 13.86 -30.86
N GLN A 251 9.92 13.21 -30.76
CA GLN A 251 9.12 13.15 -29.53
C GLN A 251 9.84 12.34 -28.44
N GLU A 252 10.44 11.22 -28.81
CA GLU A 252 11.18 10.35 -27.89
C GLU A 252 12.51 10.99 -27.46
N ILE A 253 13.19 11.74 -28.35
CA ILE A 253 14.37 12.55 -28.01
C ILE A 253 14.03 13.56 -26.93
N VAL A 254 12.94 14.32 -27.12
CA VAL A 254 12.53 15.34 -26.16
C VAL A 254 12.10 14.70 -24.84
N ALA A 255 11.37 13.58 -24.88
CA ALA A 255 10.96 12.85 -23.68
C ALA A 255 12.19 12.40 -22.87
N LEU A 256 13.13 11.67 -23.50
CA LEU A 256 14.33 11.17 -22.83
C LEU A 256 15.21 12.29 -22.26
N SER A 257 15.24 13.46 -22.90
CA SER A 257 15.96 14.64 -22.39
C SER A 257 15.40 15.16 -21.06
N GLY A 258 14.13 14.86 -20.74
CA GLY A 258 13.51 15.21 -19.46
C GLY A 258 14.16 14.56 -18.24
N ALA A 259 14.95 13.51 -18.42
CA ALA A 259 15.77 12.95 -17.34
C ALA A 259 16.80 13.95 -16.78
N HIS A 260 17.13 15.04 -17.50
CA HIS A 260 17.91 16.15 -16.97
C HIS A 260 17.19 16.93 -15.85
N ALA A 261 15.93 16.64 -15.54
CA ALA A 261 15.33 17.05 -14.26
C ALA A 261 16.15 16.55 -13.05
N MET A 262 16.90 15.46 -13.23
CA MET A 262 17.67 14.77 -12.21
C MET A 262 19.16 15.15 -12.25
N GLY A 263 19.69 15.52 -11.10
CA GLY A 263 21.10 15.70 -10.84
C GLY A 263 21.67 17.02 -11.37
N ARG A 264 22.96 16.97 -11.70
CA ARG A 264 23.77 18.14 -12.05
C ARG A 264 24.97 17.74 -12.92
N CYS A 265 25.54 18.73 -13.60
CA CYS A 265 26.84 18.63 -14.24
C CYS A 265 27.99 18.89 -13.24
N HIS A 266 29.16 18.30 -13.52
CA HIS A 266 30.38 18.47 -12.74
C HIS A 266 31.58 18.77 -13.64
N THR A 267 32.39 19.76 -13.24
CA THR A 267 33.51 20.24 -14.05
C THR A 267 34.58 19.17 -14.27
N ASP A 268 34.77 18.27 -13.32
CA ASP A 268 35.75 17.17 -13.36
C ASP A 268 35.25 15.97 -14.17
N ARG A 269 33.96 15.93 -14.55
CA ARG A 269 33.34 14.83 -15.31
C ARG A 269 33.09 15.22 -16.76
N SER A 270 32.27 16.25 -16.97
CA SER A 270 31.83 16.72 -18.30
C SER A 270 32.40 18.08 -18.71
N GLY A 271 33.06 18.78 -17.78
CA GLY A 271 33.51 20.16 -17.97
C GLY A 271 32.42 21.21 -17.69
N PHE A 272 31.14 20.82 -17.71
CA PHE A 272 29.98 21.66 -17.37
C PHE A 272 29.72 21.70 -15.86
N ASP A 273 28.90 22.63 -15.38
CA ASP A 273 28.68 22.83 -13.94
C ASP A 273 27.25 23.28 -13.60
N GLY A 274 26.67 22.66 -12.58
CA GLY A 274 25.41 23.07 -11.96
C GLY A 274 24.21 22.16 -12.26
N PRO A 275 23.11 22.28 -11.47
CA PRO A 275 21.87 21.55 -11.69
C PRO A 275 20.97 22.22 -12.73
N TRP A 276 20.09 21.43 -13.36
CA TRP A 276 19.07 21.95 -14.28
C TRP A 276 17.82 22.47 -13.57
N THR A 277 17.51 21.91 -12.40
CA THR A 277 16.31 22.20 -11.60
C THR A 277 16.70 22.57 -10.17
N PHE A 278 15.75 23.15 -9.43
CA PHE A 278 15.94 23.45 -8.00
C PHE A 278 15.84 22.19 -7.11
N SER A 279 15.22 21.13 -7.62
CA SER A 279 15.01 19.85 -6.92
C SER A 279 15.69 18.71 -7.70
N PRO A 280 17.04 18.63 -7.70
CA PRO A 280 17.81 17.72 -8.54
C PRO A 280 17.68 16.23 -8.16
N VAL A 281 16.82 15.89 -7.20
CA VAL A 281 16.54 14.51 -6.78
C VAL A 281 15.06 14.14 -6.95
N THR A 282 14.26 15.00 -7.58
CA THR A 282 12.84 14.78 -7.84
C THR A 282 12.59 14.74 -9.35
N PHE A 283 12.08 13.61 -9.83
CA PHE A 283 11.76 13.42 -11.23
C PHE A 283 10.41 14.07 -11.53
N SER A 284 10.41 15.17 -12.29
CA SER A 284 9.21 15.95 -12.61
C SER A 284 9.34 16.63 -13.97
N ASN A 285 8.23 17.14 -14.49
CA ASN A 285 8.22 17.94 -15.72
C ASN A 285 8.80 19.36 -15.54
N GLN A 286 9.24 19.72 -14.32
CA GLN A 286 9.76 21.05 -13.99
C GLN A 286 10.97 21.44 -14.86
N TYR A 287 11.73 20.47 -15.36
CA TYR A 287 12.79 20.71 -16.36
C TYR A 287 12.27 21.48 -17.58
N TYR A 288 11.13 21.09 -18.16
CA TYR A 288 10.58 21.75 -19.34
C TYR A 288 9.96 23.11 -19.01
N ALA A 289 9.28 23.21 -17.86
CA ALA A 289 8.73 24.48 -17.38
C ALA A 289 9.84 25.52 -17.21
N LEU A 290 10.93 25.18 -16.52
CA LEU A 290 12.09 26.05 -16.34
C LEU A 290 12.77 26.36 -17.68
N LEU A 291 12.91 25.38 -18.57
CA LEU A 291 13.50 25.58 -19.89
C LEU A 291 12.74 26.64 -20.71
N LEU A 292 11.41 26.68 -20.63
CA LEU A 292 10.56 27.63 -21.36
C LEU A 292 10.39 28.98 -20.66
N ASP A 293 10.24 29.00 -19.34
CA ASP A 293 9.81 30.18 -18.59
C ASP A 293 10.97 31.01 -18.02
N GLU A 294 12.12 30.38 -17.75
CA GLU A 294 13.27 31.12 -17.22
C GLU A 294 13.99 31.89 -18.33
N PRO A 295 14.33 33.17 -18.10
CA PRO A 295 15.13 33.91 -19.05
C PRO A 295 16.59 33.44 -18.96
N TRP A 296 17.06 32.75 -19.99
CA TRP A 296 18.41 32.21 -20.06
C TRP A 296 19.43 33.20 -20.65
N GLN A 297 20.68 33.12 -20.20
CA GLN A 297 21.83 33.79 -20.79
C GLN A 297 23.05 32.87 -20.86
N TRP A 298 23.98 33.16 -21.77
CA TRP A 298 25.28 32.47 -21.77
C TRP A 298 26.06 32.80 -20.50
N ARG A 299 26.50 31.77 -19.77
CA ARG A 299 27.36 31.89 -18.60
C ARG A 299 28.74 32.38 -19.03
N LYS A 300 29.27 33.40 -18.34
CA LYS A 300 30.63 33.91 -18.56
C LYS A 300 31.58 33.26 -17.56
N TRP A 301 32.30 32.22 -18.01
CA TRP A 301 33.18 31.42 -17.15
C TRP A 301 34.25 30.69 -17.97
N LYS A 302 35.08 29.86 -17.32
CA LYS A 302 36.22 29.16 -17.94
C LYS A 302 35.90 27.77 -18.51
N GLY A 303 34.71 27.23 -18.23
CA GLY A 303 34.27 25.96 -18.77
C GLY A 303 33.64 26.08 -20.15
N PRO A 304 33.08 24.99 -20.70
CA PRO A 304 32.38 24.98 -21.97
C PRO A 304 31.20 25.96 -22.00
N ALA A 305 30.76 26.31 -23.20
CA ALA A 305 29.63 27.21 -23.38
C ALA A 305 28.35 26.56 -22.80
N GLN A 306 27.79 27.16 -21.74
CA GLN A 306 26.54 26.73 -21.11
C GLN A 306 25.67 27.94 -20.79
N TYR A 307 24.38 27.71 -20.59
CA TYR A 307 23.44 28.72 -20.14
C TYR A 307 23.37 28.74 -18.61
N GLU A 308 23.06 29.90 -18.07
CA GLU A 308 22.61 30.10 -16.70
C GLU A 308 21.32 30.92 -16.70
N ASP A 309 20.46 30.72 -15.71
CA ASP A 309 19.27 31.55 -15.55
C ASP A 309 19.68 32.99 -15.17
N LYS A 310 19.00 34.01 -15.72
CA LYS A 310 19.39 35.40 -15.49
C LYS A 310 19.10 35.88 -14.06
N LYS A 311 18.10 35.30 -13.40
CA LYS A 311 17.55 35.82 -12.13
C LYS A 311 18.43 35.43 -10.94
N THR A 312 18.70 34.15 -10.80
CA THR A 312 19.38 33.54 -9.65
C THR A 312 20.78 33.05 -9.99
N LYS A 313 21.03 32.69 -11.25
CA LYS A 313 22.28 32.07 -11.73
C LYS A 313 22.60 30.75 -11.03
N SER A 314 21.61 30.09 -10.44
CA SER A 314 21.78 28.81 -9.75
C SER A 314 21.45 27.61 -10.64
N LEU A 315 20.72 27.82 -11.74
CA LEU A 315 20.37 26.79 -12.70
C LEU A 315 21.20 26.90 -13.97
N MET A 316 21.33 25.78 -14.67
CA MET A 316 22.03 25.70 -15.95
C MET A 316 21.22 24.94 -17.00
N MET A 317 21.53 25.22 -18.27
CA MET A 317 21.10 24.41 -19.42
C MET A 317 22.28 24.22 -20.36
N LEU A 318 22.40 23.02 -20.94
CA LEU A 318 23.37 22.73 -21.99
C LEU A 318 22.91 23.33 -23.33
N PRO A 319 23.82 23.55 -24.29
CA PRO A 319 23.45 23.87 -25.67
C PRO A 319 22.43 22.89 -26.28
N THR A 320 22.54 21.60 -25.99
CA THR A 320 21.59 20.57 -26.41
C THR A 320 20.21 20.73 -25.76
N ASP A 321 20.13 21.11 -24.48
CA ASP A 321 18.84 21.37 -23.80
C ASP A 321 18.14 22.57 -24.44
N MET A 322 18.89 23.66 -24.66
CA MET A 322 18.36 24.85 -25.32
C MET A 322 17.92 24.59 -26.76
N ALA A 323 18.45 23.57 -27.43
CA ALA A 323 17.99 23.18 -28.75
C ALA A 323 16.53 22.67 -28.73
N LEU A 324 16.08 22.09 -27.61
CA LEU A 324 14.72 21.54 -27.48
C LEU A 324 13.63 22.62 -27.60
N ILE A 325 13.93 23.87 -27.27
CA ILE A 325 12.97 24.99 -27.39
C ILE A 325 13.26 25.94 -28.56
N LYS A 326 14.38 25.74 -29.26
CA LYS A 326 14.79 26.52 -30.44
C LYS A 326 14.41 25.85 -31.75
N ASP A 327 14.49 24.52 -31.80
CA ASP A 327 13.99 23.74 -32.93
C ASP A 327 12.46 23.65 -32.89
N LYS A 328 11.80 23.91 -34.01
CA LYS A 328 10.32 23.96 -34.07
C LYS A 328 9.66 22.63 -33.76
N SER A 329 10.27 21.51 -34.18
CA SER A 329 9.72 20.18 -33.97
C SER A 329 9.88 19.75 -32.52
N PHE A 330 11.07 19.93 -31.95
CA PHE A 330 11.31 19.64 -30.55
C PHE A 330 10.46 20.51 -29.61
N ARG A 331 10.36 21.81 -29.92
CA ARG A 331 9.65 22.78 -29.08
C ARG A 331 8.19 22.39 -28.87
N LYS A 332 7.55 21.83 -29.90
CA LYS A 332 6.18 21.32 -29.80
C LYS A 332 6.02 20.33 -28.63
N TYR A 333 6.94 19.40 -28.47
CA TYR A 333 6.89 18.40 -27.41
C TYR A 333 7.32 18.98 -26.06
N ALA A 334 8.33 19.86 -26.03
CA ALA A 334 8.73 20.55 -24.81
C ALA A 334 7.58 21.39 -24.21
N GLU A 335 6.78 22.06 -25.06
CA GLU A 335 5.60 22.82 -24.64
C GLU A 335 4.45 21.92 -24.16
N ILE A 336 4.32 20.70 -24.69
CA ILE A 336 3.35 19.72 -24.18
C ILE A 336 3.78 19.28 -22.79
N TYR A 337 5.01 18.78 -22.65
CA TYR A 337 5.52 18.22 -21.39
C TYR A 337 5.59 19.26 -20.27
N ALA A 338 5.89 20.53 -20.58
CA ALA A 338 5.87 21.60 -19.58
C ALA A 338 4.48 21.87 -19.00
N LYS A 339 3.40 21.56 -19.73
CA LYS A 339 2.01 21.79 -19.31
C LYS A 339 1.33 20.55 -18.76
N ASP A 340 1.83 19.38 -19.12
CA ASP A 340 1.20 18.09 -18.89
C ASP A 340 2.27 17.08 -18.45
N GLU A 341 2.35 16.87 -17.13
CA GLU A 341 3.30 15.92 -16.53
C GLU A 341 2.94 14.48 -16.86
N ASP A 342 1.65 14.14 -16.96
CA ASP A 342 1.21 12.79 -17.32
C ASP A 342 1.59 12.44 -18.75
N ALA A 343 1.44 13.38 -19.70
CA ALA A 343 1.93 13.22 -21.06
C ALA A 343 3.44 13.01 -21.10
N PHE A 344 4.21 13.78 -20.31
CA PHE A 344 5.65 13.57 -20.18
C PHE A 344 5.98 12.19 -19.61
N PHE A 345 5.34 11.80 -18.52
CA PHE A 345 5.59 10.55 -17.80
C PHE A 345 5.27 9.32 -18.66
N LYS A 346 4.14 9.35 -19.37
CA LYS A 346 3.74 8.30 -20.31
C LYS A 346 4.75 8.12 -21.44
N ASP A 347 5.17 9.23 -22.04
CA ASP A 347 6.08 9.22 -23.17
C ASP A 347 7.52 8.89 -22.75
N PHE A 348 7.97 9.39 -21.60
CA PHE A 348 9.23 9.04 -20.98
C PHE A 348 9.29 7.56 -20.64
N SER A 349 8.24 7.01 -20.00
CA SER A 349 8.18 5.60 -19.64
C SER A 349 8.36 4.70 -20.85
N LYS A 350 7.65 4.99 -21.94
CA LYS A 350 7.75 4.24 -23.20
C LYS A 350 9.12 4.38 -23.85
N ALA A 351 9.65 5.59 -23.97
CA ALA A 351 10.94 5.84 -24.61
C ALA A 351 12.10 5.23 -23.80
N PHE A 352 12.06 5.34 -22.47
CA PHE A 352 13.06 4.78 -21.57
C PHE A 352 13.00 3.25 -21.56
N ALA A 353 11.82 2.63 -21.48
CA ALA A 353 11.70 1.17 -21.63
C ALA A 353 12.29 0.67 -22.95
N THR A 354 11.96 1.36 -24.06
CA THR A 354 12.50 1.04 -25.40
C THR A 354 14.03 1.14 -25.42
N LEU A 355 14.58 2.21 -24.86
CA LEU A 355 16.02 2.40 -24.73
C LEU A 355 16.68 1.26 -23.97
N LEU A 356 16.12 0.86 -22.82
CA LEU A 356 16.70 -0.19 -21.99
C LEU A 356 16.75 -1.53 -22.73
N GLU A 357 15.88 -1.77 -23.73
CA GLU A 357 15.85 -3.02 -24.51
C GLU A 357 16.73 -3.02 -25.76
N LEU A 358 17.30 -1.89 -26.15
CA LEU A 358 18.16 -1.80 -27.33
C LEU A 358 19.36 -2.75 -27.22
N GLY A 359 19.63 -3.50 -28.29
CA GLY A 359 20.74 -4.47 -28.36
C GLY A 359 20.44 -5.85 -27.76
N VAL A 360 19.25 -6.06 -27.19
CA VAL A 360 18.84 -7.37 -26.64
C VAL A 360 18.02 -8.15 -27.67
N PRO A 361 18.48 -9.33 -28.14
CA PRO A 361 17.69 -10.20 -29.00
C PRO A 361 16.36 -10.59 -28.34
N THR A 362 15.26 -10.56 -29.10
CA THR A 362 13.93 -10.91 -28.58
C THR A 362 13.86 -12.32 -28.00
N SER A 363 14.64 -13.26 -28.53
CA SER A 363 14.77 -14.63 -28.01
C SER A 363 15.42 -14.71 -26.62
N GLN A 364 16.08 -13.65 -26.17
CA GLN A 364 16.65 -13.57 -24.83
C GLN A 364 15.65 -13.08 -23.78
N PHE A 365 14.52 -12.48 -24.17
CA PHE A 365 13.46 -12.14 -23.22
C PHE A 365 12.63 -13.39 -22.90
N ALA A 366 12.40 -13.63 -21.61
CA ALA A 366 11.70 -14.82 -21.12
C ALA A 366 10.24 -14.56 -20.74
N SER A 367 9.82 -13.29 -20.73
CA SER A 367 8.50 -12.86 -20.30
C SER A 367 8.08 -11.57 -21.00
N GLU A 368 6.80 -11.26 -20.86
CA GLU A 368 6.31 -9.90 -21.07
C GLU A 368 7.01 -8.92 -20.10
N PRO A 369 7.08 -7.63 -20.45
CA PRO A 369 7.60 -6.59 -19.56
C PRO A 369 6.90 -6.59 -18.20
N TRP A 370 7.71 -6.42 -17.17
CA TRP A 370 7.37 -6.37 -15.77
C TRP A 370 7.22 -4.92 -15.30
N SER A 371 6.18 -4.65 -14.50
CA SER A 371 6.08 -3.42 -13.73
C SER A 371 6.66 -3.66 -12.34
N MET A 372 7.86 -3.17 -12.07
CA MET A 372 8.49 -3.33 -10.75
C MET A 372 7.78 -2.42 -9.74
N GLY A 373 7.45 -2.94 -8.57
CA GLY A 373 6.86 -2.13 -7.51
C GLY A 373 7.89 -1.16 -6.95
N ASN A 374 7.59 0.14 -6.91
CA ASN A 374 8.41 1.06 -6.12
C ASN A 374 8.29 0.68 -4.62
N VAL A 375 9.25 1.03 -3.77
CA VAL A 375 9.26 0.63 -2.35
C VAL A 375 8.04 1.20 -1.60
N GLY A 376 7.39 2.23 -2.16
CA GLY A 376 6.07 2.72 -1.75
C GLY A 376 4.83 2.03 -2.37
N ASN A 377 4.99 1.21 -3.42
CA ASN A 377 3.96 0.58 -4.29
C ASN A 377 4.24 -0.92 -4.52
N LYS A 378 4.94 -1.62 -3.61
CA LYS A 378 5.12 -3.09 -3.72
C LYS A 378 3.81 -3.83 -3.42
N HIS A 379 2.78 -3.63 -4.23
CA HIS A 379 1.53 -4.38 -4.27
C HIS A 379 1.05 -4.47 -5.72
N LYS A 380 1.86 -5.08 -6.58
CA LYS A 380 1.40 -5.73 -7.80
C LYS A 380 2.55 -6.59 -8.28
N LEU A 381 2.24 -7.83 -8.71
CA LEU A 381 2.87 -8.67 -9.75
C LEU A 381 2.47 -10.15 -9.56
N PRO A 382 2.25 -10.94 -10.63
CA PRO A 382 1.08 -10.89 -11.50
C PRO A 382 0.31 -12.22 -11.52
N GLY A 383 -1.02 -12.14 -11.62
CA GLY A 383 -1.89 -13.30 -11.78
C GLY A 383 -3.38 -13.00 -11.92
N SER A 384 -3.79 -11.96 -12.63
CA SER A 384 -5.15 -11.84 -13.18
C SER A 384 -5.25 -10.63 -14.12
N ASP A 385 -5.57 -10.88 -15.40
CA ASP A 385 -5.98 -9.86 -16.36
C ASP A 385 -7.27 -9.17 -15.89
N SER A 386 -7.19 -7.87 -15.62
CA SER A 386 -8.27 -6.90 -15.87
C SER A 386 -7.70 -5.48 -15.71
N GLY A 387 -8.03 -4.61 -16.67
CA GLY A 387 -7.44 -3.29 -16.84
C GLY A 387 -7.62 -2.37 -15.62
N GLY A 388 -6.60 -1.56 -15.33
CA GLY A 388 -6.62 -0.60 -14.24
C GLY A 388 -5.87 0.66 -14.62
N HIS A 389 -6.63 1.75 -14.70
CA HIS A 389 -6.20 3.13 -14.89
C HIS A 389 -5.60 3.74 -13.61
N GLY A 390 -4.83 4.82 -13.83
CA GLY A 390 -3.97 5.48 -12.85
C GLY A 390 -4.72 6.19 -11.71
N ALA A 391 -4.08 6.18 -10.54
CA ALA A 391 -4.53 6.85 -9.32
C ALA A 391 -4.13 8.33 -9.34
N THR A 392 -5.12 9.20 -9.20
CA THR A 392 -5.01 10.65 -9.02
C THR A 392 -4.37 11.03 -7.69
N GLN A 393 -3.49 12.04 -7.71
CA GLN A 393 -2.99 12.76 -6.56
C GLN A 393 -4.05 13.78 -6.08
N ASP A 394 -4.68 13.50 -4.94
CA ASP A 394 -5.29 14.51 -4.08
C ASP A 394 -4.16 15.29 -3.40
N GLU A 395 -4.04 16.62 -3.51
CA GLU A 395 -3.65 17.53 -2.40
C GLU A 395 -3.96 19.02 -2.70
N GLY A 396 -4.33 19.75 -1.64
CA GLY A 396 -4.59 21.19 -1.68
C GLY A 396 -5.18 21.77 -0.39
N GLU A 397 -4.68 21.37 0.79
CA GLU A 397 -4.92 22.04 2.08
C GLU A 397 -3.57 22.28 2.79
N GLN A 398 -3.38 23.50 3.29
CA GLN A 398 -2.11 24.08 3.78
C GLN A 398 -1.32 23.17 4.74
N GLU A 399 0.01 23.15 4.58
CA GLU A 399 0.97 22.47 5.47
C GLU A 399 0.85 22.97 6.92
N GLY A 400 0.16 22.20 7.77
CA GLY A 400 0.14 22.36 9.22
C GLY A 400 1.08 21.37 9.91
N GLU A 401 1.81 21.82 10.93
CA GLU A 401 2.69 20.97 11.76
C GLU A 401 1.91 19.83 12.46
N ARG A 402 2.54 18.66 12.54
CA ARG A 402 2.00 17.45 13.16
C ARG A 402 1.89 17.60 14.68
N LEU A 403 0.69 17.41 15.21
CA LEU A 403 0.44 17.42 16.65
C LEU A 403 0.58 15.98 17.20
N GLY A 404 1.57 15.72 18.05
CA GLY A 404 1.74 14.42 18.69
C GLY A 404 0.53 14.04 19.55
N GLY A 405 0.03 12.79 19.43
CA GLY A 405 -1.02 12.25 20.33
C GLY A 405 -2.35 11.84 19.71
N ARG A 406 -2.45 11.67 18.38
CA ARG A 406 -3.63 11.11 17.71
C ARG A 406 -3.22 9.96 16.81
N LEU A 407 -3.71 8.75 17.09
CA LEU A 407 -3.39 7.54 16.34
C LEU A 407 -4.64 6.92 15.73
N VAL A 408 -4.48 6.25 14.58
CA VAL A 408 -5.48 5.36 13.99
C VAL A 408 -4.88 3.96 13.91
N VAL A 409 -5.52 2.98 14.54
CA VAL A 409 -5.10 1.57 14.48
C VAL A 409 -6.25 0.71 13.97
N ALA A 410 -5.98 -0.52 13.56
CA ALA A 410 -7.04 -1.48 13.22
C ALA A 410 -6.97 -2.73 14.10
N HIS A 411 -8.14 -3.29 14.42
CA HIS A 411 -8.24 -4.61 15.02
C HIS A 411 -7.94 -5.67 13.97
N PHE A 412 -7.01 -6.56 14.28
CA PHE A 412 -6.56 -7.59 13.35
C PHE A 412 -6.56 -8.92 14.07
N MET A 413 -7.45 -9.81 13.66
CA MET A 413 -7.60 -11.07 14.35
C MET A 413 -6.61 -12.12 13.86
N LEU A 414 -6.05 -12.90 14.79
CA LEU A 414 -5.06 -13.92 14.46
C LEU A 414 -5.71 -15.25 14.07
N GLY A 415 -6.95 -15.48 14.48
CA GLY A 415 -7.71 -16.72 14.24
C GLY A 415 -7.82 -17.19 12.77
N ASN A 416 -7.63 -16.31 11.79
CA ASN A 416 -7.72 -16.65 10.35
C ASN A 416 -6.34 -16.68 9.68
N THR A 417 -5.27 -16.44 10.43
CA THR A 417 -3.90 -16.37 9.91
C THR A 417 -3.19 -17.72 9.90
N TYR A 418 -3.88 -18.83 10.18
CA TYR A 418 -3.27 -20.16 10.10
C TYR A 418 -2.49 -20.42 8.79
N PRO A 419 -3.00 -20.04 7.59
CA PRO A 419 -2.25 -20.23 6.34
C PRO A 419 -1.27 -19.08 6.02
N PHE A 420 -1.18 -18.03 6.84
CA PHE A 420 -0.29 -16.89 6.55
C PHE A 420 1.17 -17.32 6.51
N THR A 421 1.83 -16.91 5.44
CA THR A 421 3.28 -16.89 5.28
C THR A 421 3.85 -15.55 5.77
N GLU A 422 5.19 -15.42 5.82
CA GLU A 422 5.81 -14.10 6.06
C GLU A 422 5.42 -13.07 5.00
N GLN A 423 5.22 -13.50 3.74
CA GLN A 423 4.76 -12.62 2.66
C GLN A 423 3.34 -12.12 2.90
N ASP A 424 2.44 -12.98 3.39
CA ASP A 424 1.07 -12.56 3.70
C ASP A 424 1.05 -11.52 4.83
N TRP A 425 1.94 -11.65 5.81
CA TRP A 425 2.16 -10.62 6.83
C TRP A 425 2.75 -9.35 6.26
N GLU A 426 3.76 -9.43 5.39
CA GLU A 426 4.37 -8.27 4.75
C GLU A 426 3.33 -7.50 3.93
N ASP A 427 2.54 -8.20 3.11
CA ASP A 427 1.47 -7.62 2.32
C ASP A 427 0.43 -6.94 3.22
N THR A 428 -0.05 -7.65 4.24
CA THR A 428 -1.04 -7.14 5.21
C THR A 428 -0.55 -5.89 5.93
N LEU A 429 0.71 -5.89 6.38
CA LEU A 429 1.33 -4.74 7.05
C LEU A 429 1.52 -3.57 6.08
N GLY A 430 1.90 -3.83 4.83
CA GLY A 430 2.00 -2.83 3.78
C GLY A 430 0.66 -2.17 3.47
N LEU A 431 -0.40 -2.96 3.30
CA LEU A 431 -1.77 -2.45 3.10
C LEU A 431 -2.24 -1.63 4.29
N ALA A 432 -1.94 -2.07 5.52
CA ALA A 432 -2.30 -1.31 6.71
C ALA A 432 -1.58 0.06 6.75
N MET A 433 -0.29 0.11 6.40
CA MET A 433 0.47 1.36 6.30
C MET A 433 -0.05 2.27 5.19
N ASP A 434 -0.36 1.73 4.00
CA ASP A 434 -0.91 2.45 2.85
C ASP A 434 -2.34 2.98 3.10
N THR A 435 -3.12 2.26 3.91
CA THR A 435 -4.41 2.75 4.44
C THR A 435 -4.22 3.97 5.36
N GLY A 436 -2.98 4.26 5.75
CA GLY A 436 -2.67 5.27 6.73
C GLY A 436 -3.06 4.84 8.14
N LEU A 437 -2.89 3.58 8.50
CA LEU A 437 -2.96 3.15 9.90
C LEU A 437 -1.59 3.33 10.57
N ASP A 438 -1.59 3.68 11.85
CA ASP A 438 -0.41 3.77 12.72
C ASP A 438 -0.08 2.42 13.40
N GLY A 439 -0.97 1.43 13.33
CA GLY A 439 -0.72 0.10 13.87
C GLY A 439 -1.87 -0.90 13.81
N LEU A 440 -1.59 -2.15 14.22
CA LEU A 440 -2.59 -3.21 14.36
C LEU A 440 -2.65 -3.72 15.81
N ALA A 441 -3.88 -3.90 16.31
CA ALA A 441 -4.15 -4.64 17.53
C ALA A 441 -4.32 -6.11 17.18
N LEU A 442 -3.33 -6.93 17.51
CA LEU A 442 -3.35 -8.37 17.27
C LEU A 442 -4.29 -9.04 18.27
N ASN A 443 -5.44 -9.51 17.79
CA ASN A 443 -6.38 -10.26 18.61
C ASN A 443 -5.90 -11.70 18.77
N LEU A 444 -5.48 -12.03 19.99
CA LEU A 444 -4.88 -13.31 20.34
C LEU A 444 -5.91 -14.25 20.97
N GLY A 445 -6.16 -15.38 20.31
CA GLY A 445 -6.94 -16.50 20.81
C GLY A 445 -6.11 -17.62 21.45
N PRO A 446 -6.74 -18.76 21.78
CA PRO A 446 -6.16 -19.77 22.66
C PRO A 446 -5.11 -20.68 22.00
N GLU A 447 -5.12 -20.82 20.68
CA GLU A 447 -4.24 -21.75 19.99
C GLU A 447 -2.80 -21.24 19.86
N GLU A 448 -1.81 -22.12 20.02
CA GLU A 448 -0.39 -21.73 19.98
C GLU A 448 0.09 -21.21 18.64
N TRP A 449 -0.53 -21.65 17.54
CA TRP A 449 -0.19 -21.12 16.23
C TRP A 449 -0.60 -19.66 16.09
N GLN A 450 -1.65 -19.18 16.78
CA GLN A 450 -1.99 -17.74 16.79
C GLN A 450 -0.89 -16.93 17.46
N TYR A 451 -0.38 -17.42 18.59
CA TYR A 451 0.77 -16.81 19.27
C TYR A 451 2.02 -16.79 18.38
N THR A 452 2.23 -17.86 17.61
CA THR A 452 3.35 -17.96 16.65
C THR A 452 3.16 -16.98 15.48
N GLN A 453 1.94 -16.81 14.97
CA GLN A 453 1.62 -15.82 13.94
C GLN A 453 1.79 -14.38 14.46
N ALA A 454 1.49 -14.11 15.74
CA ALA A 454 1.79 -12.82 16.35
C ALA A 454 3.30 -12.52 16.34
N LEU A 455 4.13 -13.50 16.73
CA LEU A 455 5.59 -13.37 16.67
C LEU A 455 6.10 -13.19 15.24
N SER A 456 5.50 -13.89 14.27
CA SER A 456 5.80 -13.73 12.84
C SER A 456 5.52 -12.30 12.38
N ALA A 457 4.35 -11.75 12.73
CA ALA A 457 3.98 -10.36 12.40
C ALA A 457 5.00 -9.34 12.97
N PHE A 458 5.41 -9.49 14.24
CA PHE A 458 6.44 -8.64 14.84
C PHE A 458 7.81 -8.79 14.15
N SER A 459 8.19 -10.03 13.84
CA SER A 459 9.43 -10.36 13.15
C SER A 459 9.47 -9.73 11.75
N VAL A 460 8.41 -9.84 10.97
CA VAL A 460 8.27 -9.17 9.67
C VAL A 460 8.32 -7.66 9.83
N LEU A 461 7.54 -7.09 10.75
CA LEU A 461 7.53 -5.64 10.97
C LEU A 461 8.89 -5.08 11.39
N SER A 462 9.69 -5.80 12.18
CA SER A 462 11.04 -5.37 12.55
C SER A 462 12.00 -5.28 11.37
N ARG A 463 11.75 -6.04 10.29
CA ARG A 463 12.54 -5.99 9.05
C ARG A 463 12.09 -4.85 8.12
N LEU A 464 10.88 -4.34 8.29
CA LEU A 464 10.38 -3.19 7.55
C LEU A 464 11.02 -1.90 8.10
N ARG A 465 11.81 -1.20 7.27
CA ARG A 465 12.54 0.02 7.65
C ARG A 465 11.58 1.05 8.30
N PRO A 466 11.89 1.56 9.50
CA PRO A 466 11.20 2.73 10.02
C PRO A 466 11.61 3.98 9.22
N CYS A 467 10.66 4.84 8.87
CA CYS A 467 10.97 6.16 8.29
C CYS A 467 11.83 6.95 9.30
N SER A 468 13.06 7.28 8.92
CA SER A 468 14.07 7.87 9.80
C SER A 468 14.20 9.39 9.68
N SER A 469 13.09 10.12 9.47
CA SER A 469 13.13 11.58 9.61
C SER A 469 12.65 11.99 11.00
N SER A 470 13.26 13.03 11.56
CA SER A 470 12.85 13.63 12.84
C SER A 470 11.47 14.32 12.79
N SER A 471 10.78 14.25 11.65
CA SER A 471 9.40 14.65 11.39
C SER A 471 8.51 13.48 10.92
N ALA A 472 9.03 12.25 10.85
CA ALA A 472 8.34 11.08 10.31
C ALA A 472 7.17 10.60 11.19
N PRO A 473 6.19 9.87 10.61
CA PRO A 473 5.17 9.11 11.34
C PRO A 473 5.75 8.42 12.60
N ALA A 474 5.02 8.40 13.72
CA ALA A 474 5.31 7.39 14.74
C ALA A 474 5.39 6.04 14.00
N PRO A 475 6.49 5.29 14.16
CA PRO A 475 6.72 4.12 13.33
C PRO A 475 5.55 3.15 13.52
N PHE A 476 5.04 2.60 12.42
CA PHE A 476 3.95 1.62 12.45
C PHE A 476 4.25 0.56 13.50
N SER A 477 3.27 0.26 14.35
CA SER A 477 3.47 -0.57 15.54
C SER A 477 2.40 -1.64 15.68
N LEU A 478 2.72 -2.74 16.34
CA LEU A 478 1.73 -3.76 16.72
C LEU A 478 1.51 -3.73 18.23
N PHE A 479 0.33 -4.11 18.68
CA PHE A 479 0.07 -4.31 20.11
C PHE A 479 -0.92 -5.44 20.35
N LEU A 480 -0.96 -5.92 21.58
CA LEU A 480 -1.75 -7.09 21.94
C LEU A 480 -3.16 -6.67 22.35
N SER A 481 -4.15 -7.33 21.75
CA SER A 481 -5.53 -7.40 22.22
C SER A 481 -5.84 -8.84 22.61
N MET A 482 -5.93 -9.15 23.90
CA MET A 482 -6.20 -10.52 24.34
C MET A 482 -7.69 -10.84 24.23
N ASP A 483 -8.07 -11.88 23.48
CA ASP A 483 -9.47 -12.31 23.39
C ASP A 483 -9.89 -13.12 24.61
N MET A 484 -10.23 -12.40 25.67
CA MET A 484 -10.57 -12.99 26.95
C MET A 484 -11.94 -13.69 26.94
N ASN A 485 -12.69 -13.66 25.84
CA ASN A 485 -13.90 -14.47 25.70
C ASN A 485 -13.60 -15.92 25.34
N VAL A 486 -12.40 -16.20 24.80
CA VAL A 486 -11.96 -17.55 24.40
C VAL A 486 -10.71 -18.03 25.12
N LEU A 487 -9.91 -17.10 25.67
CA LEU A 487 -8.72 -17.43 26.45
C LEU A 487 -9.09 -17.98 27.84
N PRO A 488 -8.46 -19.07 28.31
CA PRO A 488 -8.62 -19.53 29.68
C PRO A 488 -8.13 -18.48 30.68
N ASP A 489 -8.92 -18.19 31.72
CA ASP A 489 -8.66 -17.09 32.65
C ASP A 489 -9.03 -17.42 34.11
N SER A 490 -9.30 -18.69 34.40
CA SER A 490 -9.95 -19.11 35.64
C SER A 490 -8.96 -19.59 36.71
N THR A 491 -7.88 -20.26 36.32
CA THR A 491 -6.89 -20.82 37.24
C THR A 491 -5.62 -19.98 37.30
N GLU A 492 -4.80 -20.20 38.32
CA GLU A 492 -3.46 -19.59 38.43
C GLU A 492 -2.57 -20.01 37.25
N ALA A 493 -2.67 -21.27 36.81
CA ALA A 493 -1.93 -21.79 35.66
C ALA A 493 -2.34 -21.09 34.36
N ASP A 494 -3.64 -20.84 34.16
CA ASP A 494 -4.13 -20.07 33.01
C ASP A 494 -3.54 -18.65 33.02
N GLY A 495 -3.60 -17.99 34.18
CA GLY A 495 -3.01 -16.67 34.38
C GLY A 495 -1.51 -16.65 34.10
N GLN A 496 -0.77 -17.66 34.54
CA GLN A 496 0.66 -17.79 34.27
C GLN A 496 0.95 -17.95 32.77
N ALA A 497 0.27 -18.85 32.08
CA ALA A 497 0.48 -19.11 30.66
C ALA A 497 0.21 -17.85 29.81
N LEU A 498 -0.89 -17.13 30.09
CA LEU A 498 -1.20 -15.87 29.42
C LEU A 498 -0.13 -14.80 29.68
N ARG A 499 0.33 -14.69 30.92
CA ARG A 499 1.35 -13.71 31.31
C ARG A 499 2.67 -13.96 30.61
N GLU A 500 3.09 -15.21 30.47
CA GLU A 500 4.33 -15.57 29.77
C GLU A 500 4.28 -15.18 28.28
N LYS A 501 3.17 -15.48 27.60
CA LYS A 501 2.95 -15.07 26.20
C LYS A 501 2.91 -13.55 26.05
N ALA A 502 2.13 -12.87 26.89
CA ALA A 502 2.03 -11.41 26.88
C ALA A 502 3.41 -10.76 27.13
N LEU A 503 4.17 -11.24 28.11
CA LEU A 503 5.49 -10.71 28.45
C LEU A 503 6.49 -10.84 27.30
N ARG A 504 6.45 -11.95 26.55
CA ARG A 504 7.32 -12.13 25.38
C ARG A 504 6.97 -11.15 24.26
N LEU A 505 5.70 -10.98 23.93
CA LEU A 505 5.24 -10.06 22.87
C LEU A 505 5.45 -8.60 23.26
N LEU A 506 5.21 -8.24 24.52
CA LEU A 506 5.45 -6.88 25.02
C LEU A 506 6.91 -6.45 24.85
N LYS A 507 7.86 -7.37 24.86
CA LYS A 507 9.29 -7.06 24.69
C LYS A 507 9.73 -6.80 23.25
N GLU A 508 8.84 -6.93 22.28
CA GLU A 508 9.15 -6.63 20.87
C GLU A 508 9.48 -5.14 20.66
N GLU A 509 10.39 -4.85 19.73
CA GLU A 509 10.91 -3.49 19.50
C GLU A 509 9.83 -2.58 18.88
N ARG A 510 9.08 -3.10 17.91
CA ARG A 510 8.03 -2.38 17.16
C ARG A 510 6.65 -2.53 17.83
N TYR A 511 6.64 -2.42 19.16
CA TYR A 511 5.43 -2.48 19.98
C TYR A 511 4.83 -1.08 20.20
N LEU A 512 3.50 -0.97 20.22
CA LEU A 512 2.85 0.33 20.41
C LEU A 512 3.08 0.88 21.82
N HIS A 513 3.61 2.10 21.91
CA HIS A 513 3.79 2.81 23.16
C HIS A 513 2.86 4.01 23.24
N TRP A 514 2.26 4.21 24.41
CA TRP A 514 1.51 5.41 24.76
C TRP A 514 2.13 6.08 25.98
N LYS A 515 2.57 7.34 25.83
CA LYS A 515 3.29 8.09 26.87
C LYS A 515 4.46 7.28 27.46
N GLY A 516 5.22 6.60 26.60
CA GLY A 516 6.38 5.78 26.96
C GLY A 516 6.06 4.42 27.58
N ARG A 517 4.79 4.01 27.68
CA ARG A 517 4.38 2.70 28.23
C ARG A 517 3.73 1.84 27.16
N ARG A 518 4.03 0.54 27.15
CA ARG A 518 3.47 -0.42 26.19
C ARG A 518 1.98 -0.62 26.37
N VAL A 519 1.20 -0.48 25.30
CA VAL A 519 -0.27 -0.59 25.35
C VAL A 519 -0.71 -2.05 25.35
N LEU A 520 -1.50 -2.46 26.33
CA LEU A 520 -2.15 -3.77 26.40
C LEU A 520 -3.67 -3.57 26.39
N SER A 521 -4.35 -4.23 25.45
CA SER A 521 -5.81 -4.22 25.33
C SER A 521 -6.39 -5.63 25.49
N THR A 522 -7.71 -5.71 25.60
CA THR A 522 -8.46 -6.96 25.63
C THR A 522 -9.70 -6.85 24.76
N PHE A 523 -10.29 -7.98 24.44
CA PHE A 523 -11.69 -8.12 24.10
C PHE A 523 -12.37 -8.90 25.22
N GLY A 524 -13.24 -8.25 25.99
CA GLY A 524 -13.87 -8.85 27.17
C GLY A 524 -12.91 -9.08 28.34
N GLY A 525 -13.23 -10.07 29.19
CA GLY A 525 -12.39 -10.49 30.32
C GLY A 525 -12.62 -9.76 31.64
N HIS A 526 -13.67 -8.96 31.77
CA HIS A 526 -13.97 -8.22 33.02
C HIS A 526 -14.18 -9.12 34.25
N GLY A 527 -14.50 -10.40 34.04
CA GLY A 527 -14.65 -11.42 35.09
C GLY A 527 -13.42 -12.32 35.31
N ALA A 528 -12.30 -12.06 34.62
CA ALA A 528 -11.10 -12.91 34.71
C ALA A 528 -10.60 -13.02 36.15
N SER A 529 -10.42 -14.25 36.61
CA SER A 529 -10.12 -14.52 38.02
C SER A 529 -8.65 -14.86 38.27
N PHE A 530 -7.98 -15.52 37.32
CA PHE A 530 -6.58 -15.94 37.40
C PHE A 530 -6.24 -16.63 38.73
N GLY A 531 -7.08 -17.58 39.17
CA GLY A 531 -6.89 -18.25 40.47
C GLY A 531 -7.18 -17.38 41.70
N GLY A 532 -7.87 -16.25 41.52
CA GLY A 532 -8.22 -15.30 42.58
C GLY A 532 -7.36 -14.03 42.60
N GLU A 533 -6.34 -13.93 41.75
CA GLU A 533 -5.51 -12.72 41.61
C GLU A 533 -6.26 -11.53 40.97
N GLY A 534 -7.20 -11.84 40.07
CA GLY A 534 -7.86 -10.85 39.21
C GLY A 534 -6.89 -10.03 38.36
N TRP A 535 -7.40 -9.05 37.62
CA TRP A 535 -6.56 -8.18 36.78
C TRP A 535 -5.50 -7.42 37.56
N GLU A 536 -5.79 -6.99 38.78
CA GLU A 536 -4.83 -6.22 39.58
C GLU A 536 -3.59 -7.05 39.94
N GLY A 537 -3.78 -8.28 40.42
CA GLY A 537 -2.67 -9.20 40.72
C GLY A 537 -1.93 -9.62 39.47
N TRP A 538 -2.67 -9.98 38.42
CA TRP A 538 -2.07 -10.42 37.15
C TRP A 538 -1.21 -9.33 36.50
N LEU A 539 -1.72 -8.09 36.41
CA LEU A 539 -0.98 -6.94 35.88
C LEU A 539 0.23 -6.60 36.74
N ARG A 540 0.13 -6.70 38.07
CA ARG A 540 1.27 -6.49 38.98
C ARG A 540 2.42 -7.45 38.67
N SER A 541 2.11 -8.73 38.50
CA SER A 541 3.08 -9.77 38.14
C SER A 541 3.66 -9.55 36.73
N LEU A 542 2.82 -9.18 35.75
CA LEU A 542 3.27 -8.84 34.40
C LEU A 542 4.26 -7.65 34.42
N ASN A 543 3.89 -6.57 35.11
CA ASN A 543 4.71 -5.35 35.22
C ASN A 543 6.05 -5.64 35.90
N GLN A 544 6.07 -6.51 36.92
CA GLN A 544 7.30 -6.95 37.56
C GLN A 544 8.21 -7.71 36.59
N GLY A 545 7.65 -8.62 35.77
CA GLY A 545 8.41 -9.38 34.78
C GLY A 545 8.91 -8.53 33.59
N LEU A 546 8.20 -7.44 33.28
CA LEU A 546 8.55 -6.50 32.22
C LEU A 546 9.57 -5.45 32.70
N GLY A 547 9.57 -5.12 34.00
CA GLY A 547 10.39 -4.05 34.57
C GLY A 547 9.79 -2.66 34.40
N GLU A 548 8.59 -2.55 33.84
CA GLU A 548 7.83 -1.31 33.68
C GLU A 548 6.33 -1.58 33.77
N LYS A 549 5.55 -0.53 34.04
CA LYS A 549 4.09 -0.62 34.08
C LYS A 549 3.54 -0.55 32.65
N VAL A 550 2.74 -1.53 32.24
CA VAL A 550 2.00 -1.45 30.97
C VAL A 550 0.90 -0.38 31.01
N MET A 551 0.52 0.09 29.84
CA MET A 551 -0.70 0.86 29.65
C MET A 551 -1.88 -0.08 29.39
N PHE A 552 -2.70 -0.39 30.41
CA PHE A 552 -3.87 -1.25 30.24
C PHE A 552 -5.14 -0.50 29.82
N TRP A 553 -5.66 -0.80 28.62
CA TRP A 553 -6.84 -0.20 27.99
C TRP A 553 -7.85 -1.32 27.69
N PRO A 554 -8.61 -1.82 28.69
CA PRO A 554 -9.51 -2.96 28.48
C PRO A 554 -10.72 -2.58 27.59
N ALA A 555 -11.14 -3.51 26.74
CA ALA A 555 -12.46 -3.48 26.11
C ALA A 555 -13.45 -4.34 26.90
N PHE A 556 -13.87 -3.82 28.05
CA PHE A 556 -14.87 -4.50 28.88
C PHE A 556 -16.28 -4.16 28.43
N PHE A 557 -17.16 -5.17 28.47
CA PHE A 557 -18.58 -5.03 28.15
C PHE A 557 -19.38 -4.65 29.42
N LEU A 558 -19.06 -3.47 29.97
CA LEU A 558 -19.66 -2.91 31.18
C LEU A 558 -20.04 -1.45 30.95
N PRO A 559 -20.90 -0.84 31.81
CA PRO A 559 -21.18 0.58 31.72
C PRO A 559 -19.89 1.43 31.80
N PRO A 560 -19.78 2.53 31.02
CA PRO A 560 -18.57 3.35 30.94
C PRO A 560 -17.99 3.76 32.29
N GLU A 561 -18.85 4.18 33.23
CA GLU A 561 -18.47 4.64 34.56
C GLU A 561 -17.84 3.51 35.38
N THR A 562 -18.32 2.28 35.19
CA THR A 562 -17.76 1.09 35.84
C THR A 562 -16.37 0.81 35.31
N ILE A 563 -16.20 0.83 33.98
CA ILE A 563 -14.89 0.63 33.33
C ILE A 563 -13.89 1.68 33.83
N LEU A 564 -14.30 2.94 33.83
CA LEU A 564 -13.48 4.07 34.27
C LEU A 564 -13.16 4.02 35.78
N SER A 565 -13.98 3.35 36.59
CA SER A 565 -13.75 3.22 38.03
C SER A 565 -12.62 2.23 38.41
N PHE A 566 -12.27 1.29 37.52
CA PHE A 566 -11.25 0.29 37.84
C PHE A 566 -9.88 0.94 38.06
N PRO A 567 -9.22 0.76 39.23
CA PRO A 567 -7.96 1.43 39.54
C PRO A 567 -6.78 0.91 38.70
N TYR A 568 -6.89 -0.30 38.15
CA TYR A 568 -5.86 -0.95 37.36
C TYR A 568 -5.94 -0.65 35.85
N GLY A 569 -7.08 -0.15 35.34
CA GLY A 569 -7.18 0.31 33.95
C GLY A 569 -6.72 1.75 33.86
N ASP A 570 -5.59 2.04 33.21
CA ASP A 570 -5.17 3.43 33.01
C ASP A 570 -5.81 4.09 31.78
N GLY A 571 -6.45 3.33 30.88
CA GLY A 571 -7.26 3.83 29.77
C GLY A 571 -8.54 3.00 29.60
N ALA A 572 -9.30 3.26 28.55
CA ALA A 572 -10.46 2.44 28.19
C ALA A 572 -10.62 2.35 26.67
N PHE A 573 -11.11 1.22 26.20
CA PHE A 573 -11.48 1.02 24.81
C PHE A 573 -12.97 0.62 24.74
N ALA A 574 -13.79 1.43 24.09
CA ALA A 574 -15.23 1.20 24.03
C ALA A 574 -15.62 0.52 22.70
N TRP A 575 -15.44 -0.80 22.63
CA TRP A 575 -15.74 -1.61 21.44
C TRP A 575 -17.16 -1.38 20.90
N ASN A 576 -18.17 -1.44 21.79
CA ASN A 576 -19.57 -1.36 21.39
C ASN A 576 -20.00 0.02 20.86
N ASN A 577 -19.19 1.07 21.05
CA ASN A 577 -19.53 2.41 20.59
C ASN A 577 -19.30 2.61 19.08
N ALA A 578 -18.87 1.57 18.35
CA ALA A 578 -18.79 1.63 16.89
C ALA A 578 -20.16 1.56 16.19
N TRP A 579 -21.21 1.14 16.90
CA TRP A 579 -22.56 0.97 16.37
C TRP A 579 -23.60 1.60 17.31
N PRO A 580 -24.77 2.00 16.79
CA PRO A 580 -25.87 2.42 17.65
C PRO A 580 -26.45 1.23 18.44
N SER A 581 -27.26 1.55 19.45
CA SER A 581 -28.19 0.58 20.02
C SER A 581 -29.48 0.58 19.19
N GLY A 582 -29.80 -0.55 18.55
CA GLY A 582 -31.00 -0.71 17.73
C GLY A 582 -31.01 0.14 16.46
N ASP A 583 -32.20 0.64 16.09
CA ASP A 583 -32.46 1.42 14.86
C ASP A 583 -32.10 2.91 14.96
N ALA A 584 -31.48 3.34 16.06
CA ALA A 584 -31.12 4.74 16.28
C ALA A 584 -29.97 5.19 15.34
N PRO A 585 -29.89 6.48 14.98
CA PRO A 585 -28.68 7.05 14.39
C PRO A 585 -27.50 6.91 15.35
N ILE A 586 -26.30 6.72 14.79
CA ILE A 586 -25.06 6.74 15.58
C ILE A 586 -24.79 8.16 16.10
N ASP A 587 -24.37 8.28 17.35
CA ASP A 587 -23.98 9.55 17.98
C ASP A 587 -22.90 9.33 19.05
N LEU A 588 -22.52 10.42 19.76
CA LEU A 588 -21.45 10.43 20.75
C LEU A 588 -21.94 10.21 22.20
N ARG A 589 -23.21 9.88 22.44
CA ARG A 589 -23.76 9.78 23.81
C ARG A 589 -23.05 8.72 24.63
N GLU A 590 -22.83 7.55 24.06
CA GLU A 590 -22.13 6.43 24.74
C GLU A 590 -20.62 6.70 24.90
N ASP A 591 -20.07 7.70 24.20
CA ASP A 591 -18.67 8.12 24.34
C ASP A 591 -18.49 9.18 25.44
N GLU A 592 -19.56 9.89 25.82
CA GLU A 592 -19.50 11.09 26.64
C GLU A 592 -18.76 10.88 27.98
N ALA A 593 -19.02 9.75 28.64
CA ALA A 593 -18.36 9.39 29.89
C ALA A 593 -16.84 9.19 29.70
N PHE A 594 -16.41 8.60 28.59
CA PHE A 594 -15.01 8.41 28.26
C PHE A 594 -14.34 9.74 27.86
N LEU A 595 -14.99 10.52 27.01
CA LEU A 595 -14.49 11.83 26.54
C LEU A 595 -14.32 12.84 27.67
N LYS A 596 -15.16 12.77 28.71
CA LYS A 596 -15.05 13.61 29.92
C LYS A 596 -14.05 13.08 30.96
N SER A 597 -13.56 11.87 30.79
CA SER A 597 -12.64 11.22 31.71
C SER A 597 -11.25 11.85 31.64
N LYS A 598 -10.47 11.70 32.72
CA LYS A 598 -9.02 11.97 32.70
C LYS A 598 -8.21 10.77 32.18
N LYS A 599 -8.83 9.59 32.10
CA LYS A 599 -8.19 8.40 31.52
C LYS A 599 -8.28 8.49 30.00
N PRO A 600 -7.19 8.21 29.26
CA PRO A 600 -7.21 8.17 27.81
C PRO A 600 -8.22 7.17 27.27
N TYR A 601 -8.75 7.48 26.10
CA TYR A 601 -9.86 6.81 25.46
C TYR A 601 -9.48 6.36 24.05
N MET A 602 -9.72 5.07 23.76
CA MET A 602 -9.70 4.52 22.40
C MET A 602 -11.13 4.40 21.90
N ALA A 603 -11.47 5.15 20.86
CA ALA A 603 -12.78 5.13 20.24
C ALA A 603 -12.84 4.03 19.16
N ALA A 604 -13.98 3.35 19.09
CA ALA A 604 -14.24 2.35 18.06
C ALA A 604 -14.94 2.97 16.85
N VAL A 605 -14.52 2.56 15.66
CA VAL A 605 -15.24 2.77 14.39
C VAL A 605 -15.30 1.45 13.63
N SER A 606 -16.39 1.21 12.90
CA SER A 606 -16.52 -0.01 12.08
C SER A 606 -17.22 0.28 10.76
N PRO A 607 -16.64 -0.17 9.64
CA PRO A 607 -17.36 -0.22 8.37
C PRO A 607 -18.59 -1.11 8.39
N VAL A 608 -18.42 -2.40 8.71
CA VAL A 608 -19.49 -3.41 8.73
C VAL A 608 -19.19 -4.48 9.76
N PHE A 609 -20.22 -5.09 10.36
CA PHE A 609 -20.05 -6.27 11.19
C PHE A 609 -21.25 -7.19 11.19
N TYR A 610 -21.08 -8.35 10.57
CA TYR A 610 -22.09 -9.41 10.54
C TYR A 610 -21.43 -10.78 10.42
N THR A 611 -22.24 -11.84 10.63
CA THR A 611 -21.82 -13.23 10.52
C THR A 611 -22.95 -14.09 9.96
N HIS A 612 -22.59 -15.12 9.17
CA HIS A 612 -23.56 -16.05 8.60
C HIS A 612 -23.14 -17.54 8.67
N TYR A 613 -22.87 -18.08 9.84
CA TYR A 613 -22.55 -19.51 9.97
C TYR A 613 -23.79 -20.40 10.03
N GLY A 614 -23.87 -21.36 9.09
CA GLY A 614 -24.93 -22.36 9.02
C GLY A 614 -25.03 -23.29 10.24
N THR A 615 -26.06 -24.13 10.24
CA THR A 615 -26.35 -25.08 11.32
C THR A 615 -25.79 -26.49 11.09
N GLU A 616 -25.26 -26.78 9.89
CA GLU A 616 -24.75 -28.09 9.48
C GLU A 616 -23.40 -27.99 8.75
N GLY A 617 -22.57 -29.04 8.82
CA GLY A 617 -21.24 -29.08 8.20
C GLY A 617 -20.07 -28.85 9.18
N LEU A 618 -18.84 -28.87 8.66
CA LEU A 618 -17.60 -28.76 9.46
C LEU A 618 -17.45 -27.41 10.19
N TRP A 619 -18.20 -26.39 9.78
CA TRP A 619 -18.11 -25.00 10.27
C TRP A 619 -19.45 -24.44 10.75
N ALA A 620 -20.31 -25.32 11.29
CA ALA A 620 -21.64 -24.98 11.77
C ALA A 620 -21.61 -24.26 13.13
N PHE A 621 -21.43 -22.94 13.12
CA PHE A 621 -21.43 -22.15 14.36
C PHE A 621 -22.82 -21.60 14.76
N ASN A 622 -23.85 -21.82 13.94
CA ASN A 622 -25.21 -21.33 14.17
C ASN A 622 -25.25 -19.84 14.58
N LYS A 623 -24.66 -18.99 13.73
CA LYS A 623 -24.59 -17.54 13.95
C LYS A 623 -25.13 -16.86 12.70
N ASN A 624 -26.22 -16.13 12.83
CA ASN A 624 -26.79 -15.34 11.74
C ASN A 624 -27.28 -14.01 12.29
N TRP A 625 -26.46 -12.96 12.22
CA TRP A 625 -26.80 -11.65 12.76
C TRP A 625 -25.96 -10.56 12.10
N ILE A 626 -26.44 -9.33 12.15
CA ILE A 626 -25.80 -8.11 11.64
C ILE A 626 -25.88 -7.00 12.68
N TYR A 627 -24.82 -6.21 12.84
CA TYR A 627 -24.91 -4.86 13.40
C TYR A 627 -25.27 -3.89 12.28
N ARG A 628 -26.21 -2.99 12.56
CA ARG A 628 -26.60 -1.95 11.63
C ARG A 628 -25.36 -1.18 11.15
N SER A 629 -25.15 -1.19 9.83
CA SER A 629 -23.98 -0.61 9.17
C SER A 629 -24.37 0.18 7.90
N ASP A 630 -25.67 0.39 7.69
CA ASP A 630 -26.25 1.13 6.57
C ASP A 630 -26.26 2.65 6.81
N ASP A 631 -27.00 3.41 5.98
CA ASP A 631 -27.28 4.85 6.16
C ASP A 631 -26.01 5.68 6.45
N LEU A 632 -24.93 5.37 5.72
CA LEU A 632 -23.63 6.06 5.82
C LEU A 632 -23.07 6.13 7.26
N MET A 633 -23.33 5.11 8.09
CA MET A 633 -22.88 5.11 9.49
C MET A 633 -21.36 5.21 9.65
N TYR A 634 -20.60 4.54 8.79
CA TYR A 634 -19.14 4.57 8.87
C TYR A 634 -18.54 5.98 8.70
N PRO A 635 -18.80 6.70 7.59
CA PRO A 635 -18.32 8.09 7.44
C PRO A 635 -18.94 9.04 8.48
N THR A 636 -20.19 8.81 8.90
CA THR A 636 -20.84 9.61 9.95
C THR A 636 -20.09 9.52 11.27
N ARG A 637 -19.73 8.31 11.69
CA ARG A 637 -19.00 8.08 12.94
C ARG A 637 -17.62 8.74 12.93
N TRP A 638 -16.88 8.58 11.83
CA TRP A 638 -15.60 9.26 11.64
C TRP A 638 -15.74 10.78 11.73
N GLN A 639 -16.76 11.34 11.10
CA GLN A 639 -17.02 12.78 11.10
C GLN A 639 -17.31 13.30 12.51
N GLN A 640 -18.15 12.60 13.28
CA GLN A 640 -18.45 12.95 14.67
C GLN A 640 -17.20 13.03 15.54
N LEU A 641 -16.28 12.07 15.39
CA LEU A 641 -15.02 12.07 16.14
C LEU A 641 -14.08 13.20 15.68
N LEU A 642 -14.00 13.46 14.38
CA LEU A 642 -13.19 14.55 13.81
C LEU A 642 -13.69 15.94 14.21
N ASP A 643 -15.01 16.10 14.37
CA ASP A 643 -15.65 17.36 14.76
C ASP A 643 -15.38 17.74 16.22
N LEU A 644 -14.90 16.79 17.03
CA LEU A 644 -14.50 17.07 18.41
C LEU A 644 -13.27 17.99 18.44
N PRO A 645 -13.26 19.01 19.31
CA PRO A 645 -12.05 19.78 19.59
C PRO A 645 -10.91 18.86 19.99
N GLN A 646 -9.69 19.16 19.56
CA GLN A 646 -8.54 18.29 19.81
C GLN A 646 -8.28 17.96 21.28
N THR A 647 -8.57 18.89 22.18
CA THR A 647 -8.45 18.69 23.64
C THR A 647 -9.52 17.77 24.23
N ALA A 648 -10.57 17.46 23.48
CA ALA A 648 -11.71 16.64 23.87
C ALA A 648 -11.88 15.40 22.98
N SER A 649 -10.95 15.16 22.04
CA SER A 649 -10.96 13.99 21.17
C SER A 649 -10.34 12.76 21.85
N PRO A 650 -10.74 11.53 21.45
CA PRO A 650 -10.00 10.33 21.83
C PRO A 650 -8.53 10.42 21.38
N GLU A 651 -7.66 9.72 22.11
CA GLU A 651 -6.25 9.59 21.78
C GLU A 651 -6.01 8.62 20.61
N ILE A 652 -6.81 7.55 20.54
CA ILE A 652 -6.67 6.49 19.54
C ILE A 652 -8.05 6.21 18.93
N ILE A 653 -8.12 6.10 17.61
CA ILE A 653 -9.25 5.48 16.92
C ILE A 653 -8.84 4.07 16.53
N GLN A 654 -9.63 3.08 16.92
CA GLN A 654 -9.48 1.72 16.43
C GLN A 654 -10.59 1.38 15.43
N VAL A 655 -10.18 0.96 14.22
CA VAL A 655 -11.08 0.37 13.23
C VAL A 655 -11.28 -1.11 13.58
N ILE A 656 -12.46 -1.51 14.06
CA ILE A 656 -12.61 -2.77 14.80
C ILE A 656 -13.27 -3.91 14.04
N SER A 657 -14.00 -3.62 12.96
CA SER A 657 -14.60 -4.65 12.12
C SER A 657 -14.73 -4.21 10.67
N TRP A 658 -14.05 -4.92 9.78
CA TRP A 658 -14.13 -4.81 8.32
C TRP A 658 -15.12 -5.80 7.68
N ASN A 659 -15.94 -6.46 8.49
CA ASN A 659 -16.26 -7.87 8.28
C ASN A 659 -17.36 -8.24 7.27
N ASP A 660 -17.08 -9.26 6.44
CA ASP A 660 -18.05 -10.28 5.98
C ASP A 660 -17.58 -11.74 6.23
N PHE A 661 -16.55 -12.00 7.05
CA PHE A 661 -16.28 -13.35 7.59
C PHE A 661 -15.27 -13.38 8.74
N GLY A 662 -15.59 -14.17 9.77
CA GLY A 662 -14.60 -14.54 10.78
C GLY A 662 -14.38 -13.55 11.92
N GLU A 663 -15.07 -12.40 11.94
CA GLU A 663 -14.95 -11.38 12.99
C GLU A 663 -13.56 -10.68 12.93
N SER A 664 -13.40 -9.73 11.99
CA SER A 664 -12.33 -8.73 11.75
C SER A 664 -10.86 -9.17 11.60
N HIS A 665 -10.53 -9.80 10.49
CA HIS A 665 -9.16 -10.27 10.21
C HIS A 665 -8.43 -9.57 9.07
N TYR A 666 -9.09 -8.91 8.12
CA TYR A 666 -8.40 -8.54 6.88
C TYR A 666 -8.43 -7.05 6.58
N ILE A 667 -7.27 -6.54 6.16
CA ILE A 667 -7.15 -5.27 5.45
C ILE A 667 -7.21 -5.66 3.97
N ALA A 668 -8.26 -5.22 3.26
CA ALA A 668 -8.55 -5.64 1.89
C ALA A 668 -7.30 -5.67 0.99
N PRO A 669 -7.13 -6.68 0.12
CA PRO A 669 -8.11 -7.74 -0.21
C PRO A 669 -8.21 -8.87 0.82
N ILE A 670 -9.22 -9.74 0.67
CA ILE A 670 -9.45 -10.91 1.52
C ILE A 670 -8.22 -11.84 1.52
N ARG A 671 -7.71 -12.16 2.72
CA ARG A 671 -6.59 -13.09 2.93
C ARG A 671 -6.85 -14.01 4.12
N GLY A 672 -6.17 -15.15 4.11
CA GLY A 672 -6.24 -16.12 5.21
C GLY A 672 -7.32 -17.18 5.03
N ALA A 673 -7.58 -17.91 6.11
CA ALA A 673 -8.64 -18.91 6.12
C ALA A 673 -10.01 -18.22 6.23
N GLN A 674 -10.99 -18.69 5.47
CA GLN A 674 -12.37 -18.21 5.52
C GLN A 674 -13.31 -19.31 6.02
N PRO A 675 -13.03 -19.98 7.16
CA PRO A 675 -13.61 -21.29 7.48
C PRO A 675 -15.14 -21.30 7.41
N GLY A 676 -15.67 -21.84 6.31
CA GLY A 676 -17.10 -21.98 6.08
C GLY A 676 -17.82 -20.68 5.74
N SER A 677 -17.10 -19.62 5.34
CA SER A 677 -17.64 -18.31 5.00
C SER A 677 -17.53 -17.92 3.52
N GLU A 678 -16.85 -18.75 2.73
CA GLU A 678 -16.57 -18.50 1.31
C GLU A 678 -17.83 -18.20 0.49
N ALA A 679 -18.96 -18.81 0.85
CA ALA A 679 -20.21 -18.71 0.12
C ALA A 679 -20.84 -17.30 0.10
N TRP A 680 -20.49 -16.42 1.04
CA TRP A 680 -20.99 -15.04 1.09
C TRP A 680 -19.88 -13.99 1.01
N THR A 681 -18.61 -14.40 1.08
CA THR A 681 -17.46 -13.49 0.94
C THR A 681 -16.84 -13.47 -0.44
N GLU A 682 -17.02 -14.53 -1.24
CA GLU A 682 -16.37 -14.63 -2.54
C GLU A 682 -16.89 -13.56 -3.52
N GLY A 683 -15.97 -12.73 -4.01
CA GLY A 683 -16.26 -11.57 -4.85
C GLY A 683 -16.90 -10.39 -4.10
N MET A 684 -16.87 -10.39 -2.76
CA MET A 684 -17.29 -9.26 -1.92
C MET A 684 -16.06 -8.56 -1.34
N GLU A 685 -15.18 -8.05 -2.21
CA GLU A 685 -13.98 -7.34 -1.76
C GLU A 685 -14.35 -5.99 -1.12
N HIS A 686 -13.75 -5.71 0.04
CA HIS A 686 -14.05 -4.53 0.85
C HIS A 686 -13.03 -3.39 0.66
N GLU A 687 -12.43 -3.28 -0.53
CA GLU A 687 -11.40 -2.28 -0.81
C GLU A 687 -11.90 -0.84 -0.63
N ALA A 688 -13.17 -0.56 -0.90
CA ALA A 688 -13.76 0.76 -0.73
C ALA A 688 -13.65 1.26 0.73
N PHE A 689 -13.72 0.37 1.72
CA PHE A 689 -13.53 0.77 3.11
C PHE A 689 -12.09 1.17 3.43
N ARG A 690 -11.10 0.64 2.71
CA ARG A 690 -9.70 1.08 2.80
C ARG A 690 -9.54 2.51 2.33
N GLU A 691 -10.18 2.83 1.21
CA GLU A 691 -10.18 4.16 0.61
C GLU A 691 -10.85 5.20 1.52
N ILE A 692 -12.03 4.87 2.05
CA ILE A 692 -12.73 5.72 3.02
C ILE A 692 -11.88 5.91 4.28
N THR A 693 -11.30 4.84 4.81
CA THR A 693 -10.45 4.89 6.00
C THR A 693 -9.22 5.76 5.78
N ARG A 694 -8.55 5.64 4.61
CA ARG A 694 -7.38 6.45 4.26
C ARG A 694 -7.70 7.94 4.30
N TRP A 695 -8.83 8.34 3.72
CA TRP A 695 -9.26 9.73 3.70
C TRP A 695 -9.47 10.29 5.11
N PHE A 696 -10.17 9.57 5.98
CA PHE A 696 -10.44 10.00 7.35
C PHE A 696 -9.19 9.94 8.26
N ALA A 697 -8.38 8.90 8.14
CA ALA A 697 -7.17 8.73 8.95
C ALA A 697 -6.14 9.84 8.69
N ASN A 698 -5.99 10.27 7.43
CA ASN A 698 -5.14 11.40 7.07
C ASN A 698 -5.61 12.71 7.72
N ARG A 699 -6.93 12.97 7.72
CA ARG A 699 -7.51 14.15 8.37
C ARG A 699 -7.37 14.13 9.88
N TRP A 700 -7.57 12.96 10.49
CA TRP A 700 -7.41 12.76 11.93
C TRP A 700 -6.03 13.16 12.41
N ARG A 701 -4.98 12.73 11.67
CA ARG A 701 -3.58 13.07 11.95
C ARG A 701 -3.27 14.55 11.79
N ARG A 702 -3.81 15.20 10.76
CA ARG A 702 -3.51 16.60 10.42
C ARG A 702 -4.26 17.62 11.31
N GLY A 703 -5.22 17.17 12.12
CA GLY A 703 -6.01 18.05 12.98
C GLY A 703 -7.02 18.93 12.22
N GLY A 704 -7.35 18.55 10.98
CA GLY A 704 -8.28 19.30 10.14
C GLY A 704 -9.70 19.30 10.74
N VAL A 705 -10.36 20.46 10.72
CA VAL A 705 -11.79 20.60 11.01
C VAL A 705 -12.58 20.36 9.73
N SER A 706 -13.71 19.67 9.83
CA SER A 706 -14.61 19.27 8.75
C SER A 706 -14.93 20.35 7.70
N ALA A 707 -14.92 19.94 6.43
CA ALA A 707 -15.78 20.53 5.42
C ALA A 707 -17.20 19.97 5.62
N HIS A 708 -18.16 20.81 6.00
CA HIS A 708 -19.54 20.38 6.28
C HIS A 708 -20.14 19.57 5.12
N ALA A 709 -20.39 18.28 5.34
CA ALA A 709 -21.16 17.44 4.43
C ALA A 709 -22.64 17.82 4.50
N LYS A 710 -23.22 18.29 3.38
CA LYS A 710 -24.68 18.39 3.22
C LYS A 710 -25.23 17.01 2.87
N GLY A 711 -25.49 16.16 3.86
CA GLY A 711 -26.19 14.89 3.63
C GLY A 711 -27.68 15.12 3.34
N GLN A 712 -28.21 14.52 2.27
CA GLN A 712 -29.65 14.32 2.08
C GLN A 712 -30.02 12.92 2.59
N LYS A 713 -30.95 12.85 3.54
CA LYS A 713 -31.55 11.57 3.96
C LYS A 713 -32.54 11.09 2.90
N ALA A 714 -32.52 9.80 2.59
CA ALA A 714 -33.57 9.18 1.79
C ALA A 714 -34.92 9.27 2.52
N ALA A 715 -35.99 9.56 1.79
CA ALA A 715 -37.34 9.34 2.30
C ALA A 715 -37.61 7.83 2.31
N ASP A 716 -38.22 7.34 3.39
CA ASP A 716 -38.63 5.94 3.52
C ASP A 716 -39.77 5.66 2.54
N ASP A 717 -39.44 5.12 1.36
CA ASP A 717 -40.43 4.61 0.41
C ASP A 717 -40.79 3.18 0.86
N GLY A 718 -41.66 3.08 1.86
CA GLY A 718 -42.02 1.84 2.54
C GLY A 718 -42.34 0.68 1.59
N ALA A 719 -41.52 -0.37 1.66
CA ALA A 719 -41.84 -1.69 1.14
C ALA A 719 -42.27 -2.56 2.32
N GLU A 720 -43.48 -3.12 2.25
CA GLU A 720 -43.99 -4.09 3.24
C GLU A 720 -43.20 -5.40 3.14
N PHE A 721 -42.72 -5.90 4.28
CA PHE A 721 -42.12 -7.23 4.38
C PHE A 721 -42.63 -7.99 5.60
N ASP A 722 -42.71 -9.31 5.42
CA ASP A 722 -43.39 -10.30 6.26
C ASP A 722 -42.59 -10.64 7.53
N GLU A 723 -43.28 -10.62 8.68
CA GLU A 723 -42.73 -10.66 10.03
C GLU A 723 -42.32 -12.08 10.44
N THR A 724 -41.02 -12.31 10.71
CA THR A 724 -40.60 -13.31 11.71
C THR A 724 -39.26 -12.92 12.37
N GLU A 725 -39.27 -12.97 13.70
CA GLU A 725 -38.21 -12.61 14.65
C GLU A 725 -36.77 -12.96 14.20
N ASP A 726 -35.99 -11.93 13.88
CA ASP A 726 -34.53 -11.88 13.94
C ASP A 726 -34.15 -10.39 13.86
N ARG A 727 -32.95 -9.98 14.31
CA ARG A 727 -32.46 -8.58 14.23
C ARG A 727 -32.31 -8.00 12.80
N ARG A 728 -32.97 -8.59 11.80
CA ARG A 728 -33.05 -8.14 10.40
C ARG A 728 -33.78 -6.81 10.28
N ASP A 729 -34.65 -6.49 11.24
CA ASP A 729 -35.46 -5.26 11.24
C ASP A 729 -34.63 -3.98 11.45
N GLU A 730 -33.35 -4.11 11.87
CA GLU A 730 -32.48 -2.97 12.16
C GLU A 730 -31.68 -2.49 10.93
N ALA A 731 -31.53 -3.34 9.90
CA ALA A 731 -30.76 -3.02 8.68
C ALA A 731 -31.68 -2.76 7.48
N ARG A 732 -31.31 -1.79 6.64
CA ARG A 732 -32.11 -1.32 5.49
C ARG A 732 -31.41 -1.63 4.18
N ASP A 733 -32.22 -1.95 3.16
CA ASP A 733 -31.76 -2.13 1.79
C ASP A 733 -31.48 -0.77 1.13
N LEU A 734 -30.23 -0.34 1.24
CA LEU A 734 -29.79 1.00 0.82
C LEU A 734 -28.54 0.94 -0.06
N LEU A 735 -28.51 1.79 -1.09
CA LEU A 735 -27.29 2.12 -1.81
C LEU A 735 -26.67 3.36 -1.18
N ASN A 736 -25.48 3.20 -0.60
CA ASN A 736 -24.75 4.27 0.07
C ASN A 736 -23.59 4.72 -0.81
N PHE A 737 -23.50 6.02 -1.08
CA PHE A 737 -22.44 6.60 -1.91
C PHE A 737 -21.61 7.59 -1.09
N VAL A 738 -20.29 7.41 -1.17
CA VAL A 738 -19.29 8.35 -0.68
C VAL A 738 -18.50 8.82 -1.89
N VAL A 739 -18.65 10.10 -2.24
CA VAL A 739 -18.02 10.70 -3.43
C VAL A 739 -17.11 11.84 -2.99
N LEU A 740 -15.83 11.71 -3.32
CA LEU A 740 -14.83 12.73 -3.05
C LEU A 740 -14.59 13.54 -4.32
N ILE A 741 -14.80 14.85 -4.25
CA ILE A 741 -14.48 15.78 -5.33
C ILE A 741 -13.30 16.65 -4.85
N PRO A 742 -12.15 16.64 -5.53
CA PRO A 742 -11.01 17.45 -5.11
C PRO A 742 -11.32 18.96 -5.08
N HIS A 743 -10.77 19.70 -4.12
CA HIS A 743 -11.06 21.14 -3.93
C HIS A 743 -10.58 22.05 -5.07
N ASN A 744 -9.59 21.63 -5.85
CA ASN A 744 -9.17 22.30 -7.08
C ASN A 744 -10.24 22.25 -8.20
N HIS A 745 -11.27 21.40 -8.05
CA HIS A 745 -12.42 21.37 -8.98
C HIS A 745 -13.62 22.21 -8.52
N ASN A 746 -13.49 23.08 -7.49
CA ASN A 746 -14.57 23.94 -6.97
C ASN A 746 -15.32 24.77 -8.02
N GLN A 747 -14.72 25.03 -9.19
CA GLN A 747 -15.30 25.86 -10.24
C GLN A 747 -16.14 25.07 -11.26
N SER A 748 -15.98 23.74 -11.29
CA SER A 748 -16.77 22.86 -12.15
C SER A 748 -18.09 22.50 -11.47
N ARG A 749 -19.14 22.30 -12.28
CA ARG A 749 -20.39 21.70 -11.81
C ARG A 749 -20.26 20.18 -11.88
N HIS A 750 -20.51 19.51 -10.76
CA HIS A 750 -20.51 18.04 -10.67
C HIS A 750 -21.89 17.52 -10.35
N SER A 751 -22.30 16.43 -11.02
CA SER A 751 -23.47 15.66 -10.62
C SER A 751 -23.17 14.16 -10.61
N PHE A 752 -23.88 13.43 -9.76
CA PHE A 752 -23.82 11.98 -9.68
C PHE A 752 -25.15 11.40 -10.09
N ARG A 753 -25.14 10.53 -11.09
CA ARG A 753 -26.34 9.87 -11.63
C ARG A 753 -26.29 8.41 -11.25
N VAL A 754 -27.37 7.88 -10.70
CA VAL A 754 -27.50 6.46 -10.35
C VAL A 754 -28.71 5.88 -11.06
N HIS A 755 -28.58 4.66 -11.57
CA HIS A 755 -29.65 3.89 -12.15
C HIS A 755 -29.81 2.56 -11.41
N ASN A 756 -30.93 2.42 -10.70
CA ASN A 756 -31.33 1.20 -10.01
C ASN A 756 -32.86 1.18 -9.93
N GLY A 757 -33.50 0.52 -10.90
CA GLY A 757 -34.95 0.58 -11.13
C GLY A 757 -35.43 1.95 -11.65
N LYS A 758 -35.12 3.04 -10.91
CA LYS A 758 -35.33 4.44 -11.30
C LYS A 758 -33.98 5.16 -11.43
N LYS A 759 -33.99 6.28 -12.15
CA LYS A 759 -32.83 7.19 -12.26
C LYS A 759 -32.88 8.22 -11.12
N HIS A 760 -31.78 8.35 -10.41
CA HIS A 760 -31.53 9.38 -9.38
C HIS A 760 -30.38 10.28 -9.84
N GLU A 761 -30.45 11.58 -9.56
CA GLU A 761 -29.37 12.53 -9.86
C GLU A 761 -29.20 13.51 -8.69
N THR A 762 -27.96 13.66 -8.23
CA THR A 762 -27.58 14.51 -7.10
C THR A 762 -26.46 15.45 -7.52
N GLU A 763 -26.58 16.73 -7.23
CA GLU A 763 -25.49 17.70 -7.43
C GLU A 763 -24.43 17.53 -6.34
N LEU A 764 -23.16 17.55 -6.71
CA LEU A 764 -22.03 17.40 -5.80
C LEU A 764 -21.32 18.72 -5.61
N ASN A 765 -20.76 18.91 -4.43
CA ASN A 765 -19.83 20.00 -4.13
C ASN A 765 -18.42 19.44 -4.11
N ALA A 766 -17.43 20.32 -4.07
CA ALA A 766 -16.10 19.88 -3.71
C ALA A 766 -16.00 19.43 -2.24
N GLY A 767 -15.06 18.52 -1.99
CA GLY A 767 -14.87 17.84 -0.73
C GLY A 767 -15.65 16.52 -0.66
N LEU A 768 -16.00 16.13 0.57
CA LEU A 768 -16.75 14.92 0.87
C LEU A 768 -18.24 15.12 0.59
N ASN A 769 -18.79 14.27 -0.28
CA ASN A 769 -20.22 14.17 -0.53
C ASN A 769 -20.69 12.77 -0.11
N THR A 770 -21.78 12.72 0.63
CA THR A 770 -22.38 11.46 1.07
C THR A 770 -23.88 11.51 0.87
N PHE A 771 -24.43 10.52 0.20
CA PHE A 771 -25.88 10.39 0.02
C PHE A 771 -26.28 8.93 -0.12
N THR A 772 -27.56 8.67 0.12
CA THR A 772 -28.14 7.33 0.14
C THR A 772 -29.40 7.32 -0.72
N ILE A 773 -29.64 6.21 -1.43
CA ILE A 773 -30.90 5.96 -2.14
C ILE A 773 -31.45 4.57 -1.75
N PRO A 774 -32.78 4.36 -1.82
CA PRO A 774 -33.35 3.03 -1.65
C PRO A 774 -32.78 2.04 -2.66
N PHE A 775 -32.50 0.82 -2.23
CA PHE A 775 -32.07 -0.25 -3.12
C PHE A 775 -33.28 -0.99 -3.72
N VAL A 776 -33.21 -1.30 -5.00
CA VAL A 776 -34.14 -2.13 -5.75
C VAL A 776 -33.36 -3.33 -6.30
N PRO A 777 -33.77 -4.58 -6.03
CA PRO A 777 -33.09 -5.74 -6.59
C PRO A 777 -32.99 -5.67 -8.12
N GLY A 778 -31.81 -5.97 -8.64
CA GLY A 778 -31.43 -5.83 -10.04
C GLY A 778 -30.04 -5.21 -10.20
N SER A 779 -29.75 -4.75 -11.41
CA SER A 779 -28.49 -4.08 -11.72
C SER A 779 -28.42 -2.67 -11.10
N VAL A 780 -27.21 -2.26 -10.73
CA VAL A 780 -26.89 -0.90 -10.28
C VAL A 780 -25.84 -0.35 -11.23
N SER A 781 -26.05 0.83 -11.77
CA SER A 781 -25.01 1.58 -12.47
C SER A 781 -25.02 3.04 -12.09
N PHE A 782 -23.90 3.73 -12.25
CA PHE A 782 -23.80 5.14 -11.93
C PHE A 782 -22.76 5.86 -12.78
N GLU A 783 -22.92 7.18 -12.85
CA GLU A 783 -22.06 8.09 -13.59
C GLU A 783 -21.71 9.29 -12.72
N LEU A 784 -20.42 9.61 -12.61
CA LEU A 784 -19.97 10.93 -12.15
C LEU A 784 -19.83 11.84 -13.36
N VAL A 785 -20.45 13.01 -13.31
CA VAL A 785 -20.51 13.97 -14.41
C VAL A 785 -19.83 15.26 -13.97
N GLU A 786 -18.88 15.75 -14.76
CA GLU A 786 -18.24 17.05 -14.62
C GLU A 786 -18.51 17.88 -15.87
N GLN A 787 -19.10 19.08 -15.71
CA GLN A 787 -19.39 20.00 -16.83
C GLN A 787 -20.08 19.30 -18.03
N GLU A 788 -21.10 18.48 -17.74
CA GLU A 788 -21.86 17.67 -18.71
C GLU A 788 -21.11 16.47 -19.33
N GLN A 789 -19.83 16.27 -19.02
CA GLN A 789 -19.04 15.10 -19.43
C GLN A 789 -19.05 14.03 -18.35
N VAL A 790 -19.24 12.77 -18.74
CA VAL A 790 -19.12 11.64 -17.81
C VAL A 790 -17.65 11.35 -17.58
N VAL A 791 -17.17 11.52 -16.35
CA VAL A 791 -15.77 11.33 -15.95
C VAL A 791 -15.52 10.02 -15.20
N VAL A 792 -16.56 9.43 -14.62
CA VAL A 792 -16.52 8.06 -14.07
C VAL A 792 -17.78 7.33 -14.48
N ARG A 793 -17.64 6.08 -14.91
CA ARG A 793 -18.75 5.11 -15.01
C ARG A 793 -18.44 3.92 -14.13
N GLY A 794 -19.45 3.44 -13.42
CA GLY A 794 -19.32 2.22 -12.62
C GLY A 794 -20.59 1.40 -12.61
N GLU A 795 -20.41 0.11 -12.35
CA GLU A 795 -21.49 -0.87 -12.19
C GLU A 795 -21.34 -1.51 -10.81
N GLY A 796 -22.43 -1.54 -10.06
CA GLY A 796 -22.51 -2.28 -8.79
C GLY A 796 -22.84 -3.75 -9.02
N ARG A 797 -22.66 -4.57 -7.99
CA ARG A 797 -23.05 -5.99 -8.04
C ARG A 797 -24.58 -6.11 -8.13
N ALA A 798 -25.07 -6.79 -9.17
CA ALA A 798 -26.50 -7.05 -9.31
C ALA A 798 -26.97 -8.06 -8.25
N ILE A 799 -28.10 -7.77 -7.60
CA ILE A 799 -28.73 -8.67 -6.61
C ILE A 799 -30.10 -9.06 -7.13
N GLU A 800 -30.32 -10.34 -7.38
CA GLU A 800 -31.60 -10.85 -7.87
C GLU A 800 -32.57 -11.15 -6.73
N HIS A 801 -33.88 -11.11 -6.99
CA HIS A 801 -34.93 -11.50 -6.04
C HIS A 801 -34.91 -12.99 -5.67
N SER A 802 -34.14 -13.82 -6.39
CA SER A 802 -34.11 -15.28 -6.23
C SER A 802 -33.10 -15.72 -5.16
N VAL A 803 -33.35 -15.36 -3.90
CA VAL A 803 -32.48 -15.82 -2.80
C VAL A 803 -32.69 -17.32 -2.60
N GLN A 804 -31.81 -18.17 -3.15
CA GLN A 804 -31.90 -19.62 -2.92
C GLN A 804 -31.39 -20.02 -1.53
N LYS A 805 -30.53 -19.23 -0.85
CA LYS A 805 -30.03 -19.54 0.51
C LYS A 805 -29.72 -18.37 1.46
N TYR A 806 -29.28 -17.19 1.03
CA TYR A 806 -28.70 -16.18 1.95
C TYR A 806 -29.18 -14.74 1.72
N ASN A 807 -29.53 -14.06 2.81
CA ASN A 807 -30.23 -12.76 2.81
C ASN A 807 -29.35 -11.55 3.21
N PHE A 808 -28.03 -11.67 3.26
CA PHE A 808 -27.17 -10.53 3.64
C PHE A 808 -25.86 -10.59 2.87
N ASN A 809 -25.80 -9.79 1.80
CA ASN A 809 -24.59 -9.58 1.01
C ASN A 809 -24.29 -8.09 1.04
N PHE A 810 -23.26 -7.66 1.77
CA PHE A 810 -22.73 -6.31 1.63
C PHE A 810 -21.69 -6.32 0.54
N TRP A 811 -21.91 -5.53 -0.51
CA TRP A 811 -20.92 -5.33 -1.55
C TRP A 811 -20.41 -3.90 -1.51
N SER A 812 -19.10 -3.74 -1.67
CA SER A 812 -18.45 -2.44 -1.76
C SER A 812 -17.64 -2.36 -3.06
N GLY A 813 -17.58 -1.18 -3.65
CA GLY A 813 -16.74 -0.91 -4.81
C GLY A 813 -16.09 0.46 -4.70
N SER A 814 -14.95 0.63 -5.36
CA SER A 814 -14.21 1.88 -5.43
C SER A 814 -13.91 2.21 -6.88
N TRP A 815 -14.12 3.47 -7.26
CA TRP A 815 -13.83 3.98 -8.60
C TRP A 815 -13.15 5.32 -8.47
N ARG A 816 -12.31 5.63 -9.45
CA ARG A 816 -11.58 6.88 -9.56
C ARG A 816 -11.68 7.37 -11.01
N VAL A 817 -11.54 8.67 -11.22
CA VAL A 817 -11.35 9.20 -12.56
C VAL A 817 -10.07 8.57 -13.11
N GLU A 818 -10.21 7.92 -14.24
CA GLU A 818 -9.11 7.31 -14.95
C GLU A 818 -8.16 8.41 -15.42
N ALA A 819 -6.93 8.44 -14.88
CA ALA A 819 -5.89 9.40 -15.30
C ALA A 819 -5.47 9.20 -16.77
#